data_AF-A0A414VDA1-F1
#
_entry.id   AF-A0A414VDA1-F1
#
_cell.length_a   1.000
_cell.length_b   1.000
_cell.length_c   1.000
_cell.angle_alpha   90.00
_cell.angle_beta   90.00
_cell.angle_gamma   90.00
#
_symmetry.space_group_name_H-M   'P 1'
#
loop_
_entity.id
_entity.type
_entity.pdbx_description
1 polymer ?
#
loop_
_entity_poly.entity_id
_entity_poly.type
_entity_poly.pdbx_seq_one_letter_code
_entity_poly.pdbx_strand_id
1 'polypeptide(L)'
;MLNLLEGIGYTVKEEGFYNVPKKVSHVLSMHRPRFDFGSRQDNSFFDVIFINGCDYSVPHPIRYRVDHQIEELEAAGLTVQKVNAWEMEKDILRHARTFIIFRCPLSDEVESLIRQAKKLNKRVIYDIDDLVIDTAYTDSIPFVNAMTAHDKSCYDDGVRRMGETLKLCDCAITTTEGMAEELKKYVPRVYINRNVASESMIDYSNIAIYRRDVLPSLQSSSVLPEDRVPYKRAVERRDEKQKTQEIRIGYFSGSITHNADFNSVLPALSKVMETHHNVTLMVGGELDVPDDLMPFSERIVTFPFCDWRRLPNYIASCDINIAPLENTLFNRAKSENKWIESSLVKVPTVASNVGAFKKMIQDGVTGFLCDCVEDWCAALNRLILDSDLRKSVGESAYLYCHEHCTTVSAAKAIRDIIVKEQSPNLAMVMPSVNTSGGVLVALKHLCILQDAGVDVLLLNTDDSTKWLEVFGHRIPVLNRVVPSGKLDKCPLSGAIDTAVATLWDTLDFVRRYPRIGKKKYLVQNLETDFYLPGDRLRLQANATYLNNDIDYLTISSWCEEWLQDRFGQDCKSVPNGLDLAAFPHSVRDFSLPKIRILIEGDCGSDYKNVDEAFRVVERLDSERYEIWYMNYTGKKKPWYRIDNFLGRVPHDQISDIYNQCHILLKTSILESFSYPPLEMMATGGFVVAVPNGGNAEFLRDGLNCLLYDRGDIDAAVSCINRIVNDHGLRKTLYDGGLKTAEERDWSKLTDRVVRLYD
;
A
#
# COMPACT_ATOMS: atom_id res chain seq x y z
N MET A 1 31.33 9.06 -10.03
CA MET A 1 32.43 9.32 -11.01
C MET A 1 33.69 8.51 -10.68
N LEU A 2 34.14 8.46 -9.41
CA LEU A 2 35.25 7.60 -8.94
C LEU A 2 35.00 6.09 -9.21
N ASN A 3 33.83 5.55 -8.86
CA ASN A 3 33.44 4.15 -9.19
C ASN A 3 33.42 3.84 -10.70
N LEU A 4 33.21 4.85 -11.55
CA LEU A 4 33.19 4.68 -13.01
C LEU A 4 34.61 4.58 -13.55
N LEU A 5 35.52 5.45 -13.09
CA LEU A 5 36.93 5.42 -13.47
C LEU A 5 37.62 4.15 -12.96
N GLU A 6 37.31 3.73 -11.74
CA GLU A 6 37.82 2.49 -11.15
C GLU A 6 37.24 1.24 -11.83
N GLY A 7 35.94 1.26 -12.16
CA GLY A 7 35.28 0.22 -12.94
C GLY A 7 35.78 0.11 -14.39
N ILE A 8 36.10 1.23 -15.02
CA ILE A 8 36.75 1.27 -16.35
C ILE A 8 38.18 0.73 -16.24
N GLY A 9 38.95 1.15 -15.22
CA GLY A 9 40.30 0.62 -14.97
C GLY A 9 40.31 -0.89 -14.75
N TYR A 10 39.37 -1.40 -13.97
CA TYR A 10 39.15 -2.84 -13.79
C TYR A 10 38.75 -3.53 -15.09
N THR A 11 37.78 -2.98 -15.84
CA THR A 11 37.32 -3.58 -17.12
C THR A 11 38.45 -3.65 -18.14
N VAL A 12 39.25 -2.58 -18.25
CA VAL A 12 40.44 -2.57 -19.11
C VAL A 12 41.45 -3.62 -18.66
N LYS A 13 41.70 -3.71 -17.34
CA LYS A 13 42.67 -4.64 -16.78
C LYS A 13 42.21 -6.09 -16.96
N GLU A 14 41.01 -6.43 -16.51
CA GLU A 14 40.48 -7.80 -16.38
C GLU A 14 39.79 -8.35 -17.62
N GLU A 15 39.18 -7.48 -18.43
CA GLU A 15 38.30 -7.88 -19.54
C GLU A 15 38.75 -7.31 -20.88
N GLY A 16 39.77 -6.44 -20.89
CA GLY A 16 40.32 -5.82 -22.10
C GLY A 16 39.50 -4.64 -22.64
N PHE A 17 40.13 -3.88 -23.54
CA PHE A 17 39.59 -2.63 -24.07
C PHE A 17 38.28 -2.79 -24.87
N TYR A 18 38.04 -3.98 -25.43
CA TYR A 18 36.87 -4.29 -26.27
C TYR A 18 35.55 -4.28 -25.48
N ASN A 19 35.61 -4.56 -24.17
CA ASN A 19 34.44 -4.58 -23.30
C ASN A 19 34.08 -3.20 -22.73
N VAL A 20 34.97 -2.22 -22.84
CA VAL A 20 34.77 -0.87 -22.30
C VAL A 20 33.55 -0.18 -22.93
N PRO A 21 33.32 -0.15 -24.26
CA PRO A 21 32.15 0.50 -24.84
C PRO A 21 30.83 -0.18 -24.47
N LYS A 22 30.80 -1.53 -24.39
CA LYS A 22 29.62 -2.29 -23.97
C LYS A 22 29.31 -2.05 -22.50
N LYS A 23 30.30 -2.04 -21.61
CA LYS A 23 30.10 -1.75 -20.18
C LYS A 23 29.84 -0.29 -19.90
N VAL A 24 30.46 0.63 -20.62
CA VAL A 24 30.12 2.06 -20.54
C VAL A 24 28.70 2.25 -21.05
N SER A 25 28.29 1.61 -22.16
CA SER A 25 26.90 1.58 -22.61
C SER A 25 25.97 0.91 -21.60
N HIS A 26 26.38 -0.18 -20.94
CA HIS A 26 25.61 -0.91 -19.94
C HIS A 26 25.46 -0.11 -18.65
N VAL A 27 26.52 0.57 -18.20
CA VAL A 27 26.56 1.46 -17.04
C VAL A 27 25.83 2.77 -17.33
N LEU A 28 25.94 3.31 -18.56
CA LEU A 28 25.13 4.44 -19.02
C LEU A 28 23.67 4.03 -19.23
N SER A 29 23.39 2.78 -19.60
CA SER A 29 22.05 2.19 -19.58
C SER A 29 21.63 1.73 -18.18
N MET A 30 22.51 1.66 -17.19
CA MET A 30 22.15 1.56 -15.77
C MET A 30 21.90 2.96 -15.19
N HIS A 31 22.47 4.02 -15.79
CA HIS A 31 22.05 5.41 -15.55
C HIS A 31 20.79 5.80 -16.36
N ARG A 32 20.28 4.87 -17.18
CA ARG A 32 18.88 4.84 -17.67
C ARG A 32 18.28 3.50 -17.27
N PRO A 33 18.02 3.30 -15.98
CA PRO A 33 17.72 1.97 -15.48
C PRO A 33 16.53 1.38 -16.24
N ARG A 34 16.58 0.08 -16.60
CA ARG A 34 15.37 -0.67 -16.96
C ARG A 34 14.44 -0.84 -15.75
N PHE A 35 14.98 -0.65 -14.54
CA PHE A 35 14.32 -0.56 -13.25
C PHE A 35 14.85 0.68 -12.52
N ASP A 36 14.26 1.85 -12.83
CA ASP A 36 14.68 3.12 -12.23
C ASP A 36 13.90 3.28 -10.94
N PHE A 37 14.52 2.90 -9.83
CA PHE A 37 14.07 3.38 -8.51
C PHE A 37 14.50 4.84 -8.39
N GLY A 38 13.92 5.69 -9.23
CA GLY A 38 14.19 7.12 -9.20
C GLY A 38 13.90 7.62 -7.79
N SER A 39 14.83 8.39 -7.21
CA SER A 39 14.64 9.05 -5.91
C SER A 39 13.57 10.14 -5.92
N ARG A 40 12.85 10.30 -7.04
CA ARG A 40 11.77 11.27 -7.20
C ARG A 40 10.46 10.56 -6.96
N GLN A 41 9.76 10.96 -5.91
CA GLN A 41 8.45 10.44 -5.56
C GLN A 41 7.50 10.61 -6.77
N ASP A 42 7.17 9.48 -7.39
CA ASP A 42 6.04 9.36 -8.31
C ASP A 42 4.77 9.51 -7.47
N ASN A 43 3.92 10.48 -7.83
CA ASN A 43 2.66 10.74 -7.12
C ASN A 43 1.58 9.69 -7.43
N SER A 44 2.00 8.49 -7.84
CA SER A 44 1.12 7.36 -8.09
C SER A 44 0.73 6.64 -6.82
N PHE A 45 -0.41 5.98 -6.85
CA PHE A 45 -0.77 5.01 -5.81
C PHE A 45 -0.03 3.70 -6.04
N PHE A 46 0.57 3.13 -5.00
CA PHE A 46 1.29 1.86 -5.01
C PHE A 46 0.67 0.88 -4.01
N ASP A 47 0.91 -0.41 -4.20
CA ASP A 47 0.52 -1.40 -3.20
C ASP A 47 1.33 -1.20 -1.91
N VAL A 48 2.62 -0.90 -2.06
CA VAL A 48 3.57 -0.71 -0.96
C VAL A 48 4.43 0.53 -1.22
N ILE A 49 4.64 1.35 -0.19
CA ILE A 49 5.75 2.32 -0.15
C ILE A 49 6.79 1.82 0.84
N PHE A 50 8.02 1.68 0.36
CA PHE A 50 9.17 1.23 1.13
C PHE A 50 10.01 2.44 1.56
N ILE A 51 10.06 2.69 2.87
CA ILE A 51 10.75 3.83 3.48
C ILE A 51 12.11 3.37 4.02
N ASN A 52 13.18 3.80 3.35
CA ASN A 52 14.54 3.53 3.77
C ASN A 52 14.99 4.54 4.84
N GLY A 53 15.27 4.05 6.05
CA GLY A 53 15.84 4.84 7.16
C GLY A 53 17.36 4.77 7.29
N CYS A 54 18.05 4.02 6.42
CA CYS A 54 19.48 3.79 6.51
C CYS A 54 20.24 4.61 5.45
N ASP A 55 21.33 5.27 5.85
CA ASP A 55 22.18 6.07 4.96
C ASP A 55 23.05 5.19 4.02
N TYR A 56 23.28 5.66 2.80
CA TYR A 56 24.04 4.93 1.78
C TYR A 56 25.54 4.80 2.07
N SER A 57 26.05 5.44 3.12
CA SER A 57 27.38 5.13 3.67
C SER A 57 27.52 3.69 4.13
N VAL A 58 26.40 3.01 4.44
CA VAL A 58 26.35 1.58 4.75
C VAL A 58 25.43 0.88 3.73
N PRO A 59 25.92 0.55 2.52
CA PRO A 59 25.06 0.11 1.42
C PRO A 59 24.57 -1.35 1.53
N HIS A 60 25.20 -2.18 2.37
CA HIS A 60 24.89 -3.62 2.43
C HIS A 60 23.51 -3.95 3.00
N PRO A 61 23.07 -3.35 4.13
CA PRO A 61 21.72 -3.55 4.64
C PRO A 61 20.66 -3.06 3.66
N ILE A 62 20.88 -1.90 3.02
CA ILE A 62 19.96 -1.35 2.01
C ILE A 62 19.76 -2.33 0.85
N ARG A 63 20.85 -2.89 0.32
CA ARG A 63 20.76 -3.86 -0.77
C ARG A 63 19.88 -5.06 -0.43
N TYR A 64 20.14 -5.72 0.71
CA TYR A 64 19.44 -6.95 1.07
C TYR A 64 18.02 -6.73 1.62
N ARG A 65 17.79 -5.62 2.33
CA ARG A 65 16.53 -5.38 3.04
C ARG A 65 15.60 -4.39 2.37
N VAL A 66 16.12 -3.58 1.45
CA VAL A 66 15.32 -2.65 0.66
C VAL A 66 15.28 -3.12 -0.79
N ASP A 67 16.41 -3.14 -1.49
CA ASP A 67 16.41 -3.34 -2.94
C ASP A 67 15.96 -4.76 -3.34
N HIS A 68 16.47 -5.79 -2.67
CA HIS A 68 16.05 -7.17 -2.95
C HIS A 68 14.60 -7.42 -2.52
N GLN A 69 14.13 -6.84 -1.41
CA GLN A 69 12.73 -6.97 -1.01
C GLN A 69 11.78 -6.29 -1.99
N ILE A 70 12.18 -5.15 -2.54
CA ILE A 70 11.42 -4.51 -3.61
C ILE A 70 11.34 -5.45 -4.81
N GLU A 71 12.45 -6.06 -5.22
CA GLU A 71 12.46 -7.05 -6.30
C GLU A 71 11.58 -8.28 -5.97
N GLU A 72 11.55 -8.77 -4.72
CA GLU A 72 10.64 -9.84 -4.27
C GLU A 72 9.16 -9.43 -4.39
N LEU A 73 8.82 -8.22 -3.95
CA LEU A 73 7.45 -7.69 -4.02
C LEU A 73 6.99 -7.47 -5.47
N GLU A 74 7.88 -7.00 -6.33
CA GLU A 74 7.61 -6.84 -7.76
C GLU A 74 7.44 -8.21 -8.45
N ALA A 75 8.31 -9.18 -8.14
CA ALA A 75 8.17 -10.57 -8.59
C ALA A 75 6.87 -11.21 -8.10
N ALA A 76 6.35 -10.76 -6.94
CA ALA A 76 5.05 -11.17 -6.41
C ALA A 76 3.84 -10.51 -7.11
N GLY A 77 4.07 -9.53 -7.98
CA GLY A 77 3.06 -8.76 -8.72
C GLY A 77 2.55 -7.51 -8.00
N LEU A 78 3.18 -7.11 -6.89
CA LEU A 78 2.85 -5.87 -6.17
C LEU A 78 3.62 -4.70 -6.79
N THR A 79 3.02 -3.51 -6.80
CA THR A 79 3.77 -2.30 -7.15
C THR A 79 4.35 -1.66 -5.91
N VAL A 80 5.61 -1.25 -6.02
CA VAL A 80 6.36 -0.70 -4.91
C VAL A 80 7.02 0.60 -5.32
N GLN A 81 7.07 1.55 -4.38
CA GLN A 81 7.87 2.75 -4.51
C GLN A 81 8.86 2.83 -3.34
N LYS A 82 10.12 3.14 -3.65
CA LYS A 82 11.16 3.39 -2.67
C LYS A 82 11.23 4.89 -2.35
N VAL A 83 11.28 5.24 -1.06
CA VAL A 83 11.43 6.61 -0.56
C VAL A 83 12.46 6.59 0.57
N ASN A 84 13.38 7.56 0.63
CA ASN A 84 14.24 7.71 1.80
C ASN A 84 13.50 8.51 2.88
N ALA A 85 13.70 8.18 4.16
CA ALA A 85 12.98 8.82 5.27
C ALA A 85 13.14 10.35 5.29
N TRP A 86 14.33 10.86 4.92
CA TRP A 86 14.63 12.30 4.83
C TRP A 86 14.12 12.99 3.55
N GLU A 87 13.57 12.23 2.59
CA GLU A 87 12.96 12.73 1.35
C GLU A 87 11.42 12.56 1.37
N MET A 88 10.86 12.13 2.49
CA MET A 88 9.43 11.82 2.63
C MET A 88 8.56 13.08 2.45
N GLU A 89 7.68 13.09 1.45
CA GLU A 89 6.71 14.17 1.27
C GLU A 89 5.54 14.09 2.28
N LYS A 90 4.97 15.25 2.59
CA LYS A 90 3.88 15.37 3.59
C LYS A 90 2.60 14.62 3.21
N ASP A 91 2.38 14.36 1.92
CA ASP A 91 1.17 13.74 1.39
C ASP A 91 1.35 12.28 0.95
N ILE A 92 2.47 11.66 1.31
CA ILE A 92 2.81 10.24 1.03
C ILE A 92 1.70 9.25 1.43
N LEU A 93 0.89 9.58 2.45
CA LEU A 93 -0.24 8.76 2.92
C LEU A 93 -1.34 8.55 1.86
N ARG A 94 -1.42 9.40 0.84
CA ARG A 94 -2.36 9.23 -0.29
C ARG A 94 -1.90 8.18 -1.29
N HIS A 95 -0.63 7.80 -1.25
CA HIS A 95 0.06 7.12 -2.34
C HIS A 95 0.32 5.64 -2.06
N ALA A 96 -0.12 5.10 -0.92
CA ALA A 96 -0.12 3.66 -0.68
C ALA A 96 -1.17 3.21 0.35
N ARG A 97 -1.42 1.91 0.39
CA ARG A 97 -2.17 1.23 1.47
C ARG A 97 -1.27 0.59 2.53
N THR A 98 -0.01 0.31 2.19
CA THR A 98 0.96 -0.32 3.08
C THR A 98 2.29 0.42 3.04
N PHE A 99 2.88 0.65 4.21
CA PHE A 99 4.20 1.25 4.39
C PHE A 99 5.12 0.25 5.06
N ILE A 100 6.30 0.00 4.48
CA ILE A 100 7.37 -0.77 5.11
C ILE A 100 8.49 0.19 5.48
N ILE A 101 8.84 0.27 6.76
CA ILE A 101 9.85 1.18 7.28
C ILE A 101 11.08 0.36 7.67
N PHE A 102 12.18 0.49 6.93
CA PHE A 102 13.41 -0.22 7.21
C PHE A 102 14.36 0.61 8.07
N ARG A 103 14.73 0.06 9.24
CA ARG A 103 15.81 0.56 10.12
C ARG A 103 15.78 2.09 10.31
N CYS A 104 14.59 2.65 10.51
CA CYS A 104 14.40 4.10 10.66
C CYS A 104 14.26 4.50 12.12
N PRO A 105 15.12 5.39 12.64
CA PRO A 105 14.92 6.02 13.94
C PRO A 105 13.64 6.87 13.97
N LEU A 106 12.99 6.95 15.13
CA LEU A 106 11.78 7.74 15.32
C LEU A 106 12.06 9.23 15.16
N SER A 107 11.38 9.91 14.24
CA SER A 107 11.29 11.37 14.17
C SER A 107 9.83 11.82 14.27
N ASP A 108 9.58 13.13 14.42
CA ASP A 108 8.22 13.68 14.44
C ASP A 108 7.46 13.34 13.14
N GLU A 109 8.14 13.34 12.00
CA GLU A 109 7.57 12.99 10.70
C GLU A 109 7.19 11.50 10.62
N VAL A 110 8.08 10.62 11.10
CA VAL A 110 7.84 9.17 11.13
C VAL A 110 6.71 8.84 12.11
N GLU A 111 6.72 9.43 13.31
CA GLU A 111 5.63 9.24 14.28
C GLU A 111 4.29 9.69 13.70
N SER A 112 4.27 10.87 13.08
CA SER A 112 3.09 11.46 12.46
C SER A 112 2.56 10.58 11.31
N LEU A 113 3.45 10.07 10.45
CA LEU A 113 3.12 9.11 9.41
C LEU A 113 2.41 7.89 10.00
N ILE A 114 3.02 7.24 11.00
CA ILE A 114 2.49 5.99 11.57
C ILE A 114 1.10 6.21 12.19
N ARG A 115 0.95 7.28 12.99
CA ARG A 115 -0.32 7.58 13.65
C ARG A 115 -1.41 7.93 12.65
N GLN A 116 -1.09 8.68 11.61
CA GLN A 116 -2.07 9.06 10.59
C GLN A 116 -2.42 7.89 9.66
N ALA A 117 -1.46 7.04 9.29
CA ALA A 117 -1.71 5.83 8.53
C ALA A 117 -2.75 4.94 9.24
N LYS A 118 -2.58 4.72 10.54
CA LYS A 118 -3.53 3.95 11.36
C LYS A 118 -4.94 4.56 11.40
N LYS A 119 -5.05 5.89 11.50
CA LYS A 119 -6.35 6.59 11.43
C LYS A 119 -7.05 6.43 10.07
N LEU A 120 -6.28 6.18 9.02
CA LEU A 120 -6.78 5.96 7.66
C LEU A 120 -6.95 4.46 7.35
N ASN A 121 -6.86 3.58 8.35
CA ASN A 121 -6.87 2.11 8.19
C ASN A 121 -5.75 1.54 7.31
N LYS A 122 -4.66 2.31 7.12
CA LYS A 122 -3.46 1.89 6.39
C LYS A 122 -2.51 1.16 7.34
N ARG A 123 -1.66 0.32 6.76
CA ARG A 123 -0.80 -0.60 7.52
C ARG A 123 0.64 -0.15 7.49
N VAL A 124 1.31 -0.22 8.64
CA VAL A 124 2.74 0.12 8.77
C VAL A 124 3.49 -1.06 9.36
N ILE A 125 4.47 -1.54 8.60
CA ILE A 125 5.32 -2.68 8.93
C ILE A 125 6.74 -2.17 9.18
N TYR A 126 7.38 -2.62 10.26
CA TYR A 126 8.78 -2.31 10.50
C TYR A 126 9.70 -3.42 9.97
N ASP A 127 10.69 -3.11 9.14
CA ASP A 127 11.70 -4.08 8.70
C ASP A 127 13.04 -3.82 9.40
N ILE A 128 13.67 -4.90 9.86
CA ILE A 128 15.00 -4.83 10.48
C ILE A 128 15.74 -6.17 10.42
N ASP A 129 17.07 -6.09 10.29
CA ASP A 129 17.98 -7.22 10.07
C ASP A 129 19.05 -7.41 11.17
N ASP A 130 19.18 -6.47 12.10
CA ASP A 130 20.07 -6.57 13.28
C ASP A 130 19.35 -6.13 14.57
N LEU A 131 19.81 -6.60 15.73
CA LEU A 131 19.30 -6.20 17.06
C LEU A 131 19.74 -4.79 17.48
N VAL A 132 19.57 -3.80 16.60
CA VAL A 132 19.84 -2.38 16.85
C VAL A 132 18.58 -1.63 17.28
N ILE A 133 17.82 -2.22 18.21
CA ILE A 133 16.54 -1.68 18.73
C ILE A 133 16.54 -1.44 20.25
N ASP A 134 17.50 -2.01 20.97
CA ASP A 134 17.65 -1.85 22.41
C ASP A 134 19.15 -1.94 22.76
N THR A 135 19.61 -1.04 23.62
CA THR A 135 21.01 -0.98 24.03
C THR A 135 21.44 -2.24 24.78
N ALA A 136 20.50 -2.97 25.40
CA ALA A 136 20.77 -4.26 26.02
C ALA A 136 21.42 -5.28 25.05
N TYR A 137 21.16 -5.16 23.74
CA TYR A 137 21.81 -5.96 22.72
C TYR A 137 23.11 -5.33 22.25
N THR A 138 23.11 -4.03 21.94
CA THR A 138 24.27 -3.37 21.33
C THR A 138 25.43 -3.14 22.29
N ASP A 139 25.16 -3.05 23.61
CA ASP A 139 26.19 -2.96 24.65
C ASP A 139 27.04 -4.23 24.74
N SER A 140 26.59 -5.35 24.16
CA SER A 140 27.39 -6.58 24.04
C SER A 140 28.38 -6.56 22.87
N ILE A 141 28.29 -5.57 21.96
CA ILE A 141 29.10 -5.49 20.75
C ILE A 141 30.45 -4.82 21.09
N PRO A 142 31.60 -5.50 20.87
CA PRO A 142 32.92 -4.95 21.20
C PRO A 142 33.21 -3.60 20.55
N PHE A 143 32.79 -3.42 19.29
CA PHE A 143 32.97 -2.17 18.55
C PHE A 143 32.23 -0.98 19.19
N VAL A 144 31.01 -1.19 19.68
CA VAL A 144 30.22 -0.15 20.36
C VAL A 144 30.88 0.25 21.68
N ASN A 145 31.45 -0.71 22.40
CA ASN A 145 32.19 -0.46 23.64
C ASN A 145 33.53 0.26 23.42
N ALA A 146 34.10 0.20 22.22
CA ALA A 146 35.32 0.89 21.85
C ALA A 146 35.10 2.33 21.37
N MET A 147 33.85 2.77 21.18
CA MET A 147 33.52 4.12 20.74
C MET A 147 33.87 5.18 21.80
N THR A 148 34.03 6.43 21.37
CA THR A 148 34.11 7.55 22.31
C THR A 148 32.78 7.72 23.05
N ALA A 149 32.80 8.32 24.24
CA ALA A 149 31.56 8.54 25.02
C ALA A 149 30.51 9.36 24.24
N HIS A 150 30.96 10.31 23.40
CA HIS A 150 30.08 11.10 22.56
C HIS A 150 29.45 10.24 21.44
N ASP A 151 30.28 9.48 20.72
CA ASP A 151 29.80 8.64 19.62
C ASP A 151 28.87 7.54 20.12
N LYS A 152 29.20 6.90 21.26
CA LYS A 152 28.33 5.91 21.89
C LYS A 152 26.98 6.52 22.28
N SER A 153 26.96 7.73 22.85
CA SER A 153 25.71 8.41 23.19
C SER A 153 24.83 8.67 21.97
N CYS A 154 25.42 9.08 20.85
CA CYS A 154 24.71 9.30 19.59
C CYS A 154 24.20 7.98 18.99
N TYR A 155 25.03 6.93 19.02
CA TYR A 155 24.65 5.59 18.56
C TYR A 155 23.48 5.02 19.38
N ASP A 156 23.59 5.09 20.72
CA ASP A 156 22.58 4.59 21.64
C ASP A 156 21.24 5.35 21.51
N ASP A 157 21.28 6.65 21.19
CA ASP A 157 20.07 7.43 20.85
C ASP A 157 19.37 6.88 19.60
N GLY A 158 20.14 6.62 18.54
CA GLY A 158 19.65 5.99 17.32
C GLY A 158 19.01 4.62 17.58
N VAL A 159 19.66 3.78 18.38
CA VAL A 159 19.17 2.45 18.79
C VAL A 159 17.83 2.56 19.51
N ARG A 160 17.73 3.41 20.54
CA ARG A 160 16.49 3.62 21.28
C ARG A 160 15.36 4.12 20.38
N ARG A 161 15.66 5.10 19.52
CA ARG A 161 14.68 5.67 18.58
C ARG A 161 14.20 4.66 17.54
N MET A 162 15.07 3.75 17.08
CA MET A 162 14.63 2.62 16.22
C MET A 162 13.68 1.68 16.97
N GLY A 163 13.97 1.37 18.24
CA GLY A 163 13.07 0.60 19.10
C GLY A 163 11.70 1.26 19.31
N GLU A 164 11.65 2.59 19.45
CA GLU A 164 10.39 3.32 19.56
C GLU A 164 9.59 3.30 18.24
N THR A 165 10.23 3.45 17.07
CA THR A 165 9.55 3.28 15.77
C THR A 165 8.93 1.89 15.64
N LEU A 166 9.68 0.84 16.00
CA LEU A 166 9.21 -0.54 15.98
C LEU A 166 7.94 -0.73 16.82
N LYS A 167 7.93 -0.22 18.05
CA LYS A 167 6.77 -0.31 18.97
C LYS A 167 5.53 0.40 18.42
N LEU A 168 5.71 1.44 17.60
CA LEU A 168 4.60 2.17 16.99
C LEU A 168 4.00 1.46 15.78
N CYS A 169 4.72 0.57 15.11
CA CYS A 169 4.27 -0.14 13.91
C CYS A 169 3.23 -1.25 14.23
N ASP A 170 2.59 -1.80 13.21
CA ASP A 170 1.56 -2.85 13.35
C ASP A 170 2.11 -4.26 13.52
N CYS A 171 3.26 -4.51 12.90
CA CYS A 171 4.02 -5.75 12.92
C CYS A 171 5.47 -5.48 12.47
N ALA A 172 6.32 -6.50 12.55
CA ALA A 172 7.68 -6.44 12.01
C ALA A 172 7.99 -7.57 11.02
N ILE A 173 8.91 -7.30 10.11
CA ILE A 173 9.57 -8.28 9.23
C ILE A 173 11.05 -8.32 9.59
N THR A 174 11.63 -9.52 9.63
CA THR A 174 13.06 -9.72 9.90
C THR A 174 13.62 -10.95 9.18
N THR A 175 14.92 -11.23 9.34
CA THR A 175 15.66 -12.21 8.53
C THR A 175 15.75 -13.60 9.14
N THR A 176 15.70 -13.75 10.47
CA THR A 176 16.00 -15.02 11.14
C THR A 176 15.07 -15.32 12.32
N GLU A 177 15.02 -16.59 12.74
CA GLU A 177 14.25 -17.00 13.92
C GLU A 177 14.79 -16.35 15.20
N GLY A 178 16.12 -16.20 15.32
CA GLY A 178 16.75 -15.53 16.45
C GLY A 178 16.33 -14.08 16.57
N MET A 179 16.33 -13.34 15.45
CA MET A 179 15.78 -11.98 15.40
C MET A 179 14.30 -11.97 15.75
N ALA A 180 13.51 -12.84 15.14
CA ALA A 180 12.06 -12.84 15.30
C ALA A 180 11.63 -13.06 16.76
N GLU A 181 12.31 -13.95 17.49
CA GLU A 181 12.02 -14.20 18.89
C GLU A 181 12.30 -12.98 19.79
N GLU A 182 13.36 -12.24 19.49
CA GLU A 182 13.68 -11.01 20.23
C GLU A 182 12.72 -9.86 19.89
N LEU A 183 12.33 -9.70 18.61
CA LEU A 183 11.39 -8.66 18.19
C LEU A 183 9.97 -8.86 18.74
N LYS A 184 9.53 -10.10 19.01
CA LYS A 184 8.21 -10.39 19.62
C LYS A 184 8.02 -9.74 20.99
N LYS A 185 9.10 -9.34 21.66
CA LYS A 185 9.06 -8.60 22.94
C LYS A 185 8.57 -7.17 22.77
N TYR A 186 8.60 -6.62 21.55
CA TYR A 186 8.34 -5.21 21.26
C TYR A 186 7.11 -4.98 20.37
N VAL A 187 6.74 -5.96 19.54
CA VAL A 187 5.63 -5.84 18.57
C VAL A 187 4.81 -7.14 18.55
N PRO A 188 3.47 -7.08 18.42
CA PRO A 188 2.60 -8.25 18.61
C PRO A 188 2.76 -9.34 17.54
N ARG A 189 3.20 -9.00 16.33
CA ARG A 189 3.38 -9.94 15.21
C ARG A 189 4.72 -9.69 14.55
N VAL A 190 5.48 -10.77 14.35
CA VAL A 190 6.78 -10.75 13.67
C VAL A 190 6.80 -11.84 12.60
N TYR A 191 7.23 -11.46 11.40
CA TYR A 191 7.36 -12.34 10.24
C TYR A 191 8.83 -12.48 9.84
N ILE A 192 9.16 -13.64 9.27
CA ILE A 192 10.49 -13.92 8.76
C ILE A 192 10.44 -13.81 7.24
N ASN A 193 11.12 -12.80 6.68
CA ASN A 193 11.49 -12.70 5.27
C ASN A 193 13.03 -12.77 5.18
N ARG A 194 13.55 -13.96 4.87
CA ARG A 194 15.01 -14.21 4.80
C ARG A 194 15.66 -13.35 3.74
N ASN A 195 16.96 -13.12 3.88
CA ASN A 195 17.72 -12.50 2.79
C ASN A 195 17.85 -13.48 1.63
N VAL A 196 17.71 -12.96 0.42
CA VAL A 196 17.78 -13.72 -0.82
C VAL A 196 18.67 -13.04 -1.85
N ALA A 197 19.08 -13.80 -2.85
CA ALA A 197 19.85 -13.33 -3.99
C ALA A 197 18.95 -12.65 -5.02
N SER A 198 19.32 -11.44 -5.44
CA SER A 198 18.66 -10.77 -6.56
C SER A 198 19.02 -11.40 -7.91
N GLU A 199 18.21 -11.13 -8.93
CA GLU A 199 18.49 -11.55 -10.31
C GLU A 199 19.85 -11.04 -10.79
N SER A 200 20.22 -9.82 -10.37
CA SER A 200 21.55 -9.25 -10.67
C SER A 200 22.68 -10.03 -10.00
N MET A 201 22.50 -10.49 -8.76
CA MET A 201 23.49 -11.34 -8.08
C MET A 201 23.67 -12.68 -8.77
N ILE A 202 22.57 -13.30 -9.23
CA ILE A 202 22.60 -14.54 -9.99
C ILE A 202 23.36 -14.34 -11.31
N ASP A 203 23.09 -13.27 -12.04
CA ASP A 203 23.79 -12.95 -13.31
C ASP A 203 25.31 -12.82 -13.10
N TYR A 204 25.75 -12.00 -12.13
CA TYR A 204 27.18 -11.86 -11.83
C TYR A 204 27.83 -13.18 -11.38
N SER A 205 27.08 -14.03 -10.68
CA SER A 205 27.56 -15.33 -10.22
C SER A 205 27.67 -16.32 -11.37
N ASN A 206 26.71 -16.35 -12.28
CA ASN A 206 26.75 -17.15 -13.51
C ASN A 206 27.93 -16.74 -14.41
N ILE A 207 28.21 -15.44 -14.53
CA ILE A 207 29.40 -14.93 -15.23
C ILE A 207 30.68 -15.45 -14.56
N ALA A 208 30.75 -15.41 -13.23
CA ALA A 208 31.92 -15.91 -12.49
C ALA A 208 32.11 -17.43 -12.68
N ILE A 209 31.02 -18.22 -12.63
CA ILE A 209 31.04 -19.66 -12.90
C ILE A 209 31.51 -19.93 -14.33
N TYR A 210 30.94 -19.25 -15.34
CA TYR A 210 31.33 -19.40 -16.74
C TYR A 210 32.82 -19.13 -16.94
N ARG A 211 33.36 -18.08 -16.30
CA ARG A 211 34.79 -17.74 -16.32
C ARG A 211 35.69 -18.79 -15.68
N ARG A 212 35.22 -19.44 -14.61
CA ARG A 212 35.98 -20.46 -13.89
C ARG A 212 35.93 -21.83 -14.57
N ASP A 213 34.74 -22.27 -14.97
CA ASP A 213 34.48 -23.68 -15.31
C ASP A 213 34.41 -23.92 -16.81
N VAL A 214 33.85 -22.96 -17.57
CA VAL A 214 33.58 -23.15 -19.00
C VAL A 214 34.71 -22.56 -19.85
N LEU A 215 35.03 -21.29 -19.67
CA LEU A 215 36.04 -20.57 -20.44
C LEU A 215 37.38 -21.31 -20.61
N PRO A 216 38.02 -21.82 -19.54
CA PRO A 216 39.31 -22.48 -19.69
C PRO A 216 39.21 -23.86 -20.38
N SER A 217 38.02 -24.41 -20.58
CA SER A 217 37.82 -25.66 -21.33
C SER A 217 37.59 -25.45 -22.83
N LEU A 218 37.31 -24.22 -23.27
CA LEU A 218 37.03 -23.90 -24.66
C LEU A 218 38.28 -23.99 -25.54
N GLN A 219 38.07 -24.34 -26.81
CA GLN A 219 39.10 -24.21 -27.83
C GLN A 219 39.31 -22.73 -28.16
N SER A 220 40.57 -22.28 -28.28
CA SER A 220 40.93 -20.88 -28.55
C SER A 220 40.19 -20.28 -29.76
N SER A 221 39.92 -21.08 -30.79
CA SER A 221 39.16 -20.68 -31.99
C SER A 221 37.67 -20.42 -31.74
N SER A 222 37.10 -20.97 -30.68
CA SER A 222 35.70 -20.82 -30.28
C SER A 222 35.47 -19.68 -29.29
N VAL A 223 36.54 -19.02 -28.81
CA VAL A 223 36.45 -17.93 -27.83
C VAL A 223 36.00 -16.64 -28.54
N LEU A 224 34.91 -16.06 -28.05
CA LEU A 224 34.39 -14.78 -28.56
C LEU A 224 35.40 -13.65 -28.34
N PRO A 225 35.44 -12.61 -29.21
CA PRO A 225 36.39 -11.51 -29.08
C PRO A 225 36.39 -10.83 -27.71
N GLU A 226 35.21 -10.66 -27.11
CA GLU A 226 35.02 -10.10 -25.76
C GLU A 226 35.56 -10.97 -24.63
N ASP A 227 35.67 -12.29 -24.84
CA ASP A 227 36.12 -13.25 -23.83
C ASP A 227 37.62 -13.55 -23.91
N ARG A 228 38.37 -12.98 -24.87
CA ARG A 228 39.79 -13.33 -25.08
C ARG A 228 40.69 -13.05 -23.88
N VAL A 229 40.50 -11.90 -23.20
CA VAL A 229 41.30 -11.55 -22.02
C VAL A 229 40.90 -12.39 -20.81
N PRO A 230 39.60 -12.54 -20.48
CA PRO A 230 39.15 -13.48 -19.45
C PRO A 230 39.61 -14.93 -19.70
N TYR A 231 39.52 -15.41 -20.95
CA TYR A 231 39.97 -16.74 -21.37
C TYR A 231 41.45 -16.95 -21.06
N LYS A 232 42.33 -16.02 -21.49
CA LYS A 232 43.77 -16.13 -21.24
C LYS A 232 44.06 -16.27 -19.75
N ARG A 233 43.43 -15.44 -18.92
CA ARG A 233 43.58 -15.46 -17.45
C ARG A 233 43.01 -16.72 -16.81
N ALA A 234 41.92 -17.25 -17.35
CA ALA A 234 41.30 -18.48 -16.87
C ALA A 234 42.18 -19.70 -17.19
N VAL A 235 42.76 -19.75 -18.40
CA VAL A 235 43.73 -20.78 -18.80
C VAL A 235 44.99 -20.71 -17.95
N GLU A 236 45.58 -19.51 -17.77
CA GLU A 236 46.73 -19.30 -16.89
C GLU A 236 46.47 -19.81 -15.47
N ARG A 237 45.33 -19.43 -14.87
CA ARG A 237 44.92 -19.91 -13.54
C ARG A 237 44.72 -21.42 -13.49
N ARG A 238 44.10 -22.02 -14.50
CA ARG A 238 43.92 -23.48 -14.58
C ARG A 238 45.26 -24.19 -14.62
N ASP A 239 46.17 -23.74 -15.47
CA ASP A 239 47.47 -24.35 -15.69
C ASP A 239 48.38 -24.19 -14.44
N GLU A 240 48.35 -23.01 -13.81
CA GLU A 240 48.99 -22.78 -12.51
C GLU A 240 48.44 -23.70 -11.43
N LYS A 241 47.11 -23.81 -11.30
CA LYS A 241 46.46 -24.68 -10.32
C LYS A 241 46.77 -26.16 -10.55
N GLN A 242 46.83 -26.61 -11.81
CA GLN A 242 47.27 -27.97 -12.13
C GLN A 242 48.74 -28.21 -11.76
N LYS A 243 49.60 -27.19 -11.87
CA LYS A 243 51.01 -27.28 -11.51
C LYS A 243 51.25 -27.25 -10.00
N THR A 244 50.56 -26.37 -9.28
CA THR A 244 50.77 -26.16 -7.84
C THR A 244 49.90 -27.06 -6.96
N GLN A 245 48.83 -27.63 -7.52
CA GLN A 245 47.77 -28.31 -6.77
C GLN A 245 47.20 -27.42 -5.65
N GLU A 246 47.22 -26.09 -5.84
CA GLU A 246 46.79 -25.12 -4.84
C GLU A 246 45.29 -25.27 -4.51
N ILE A 247 44.97 -25.21 -3.22
CA ILE A 247 43.60 -25.17 -2.69
C ILE A 247 43.40 -23.86 -1.94
N ARG A 248 42.42 -23.07 -2.36
CA ARG A 248 42.16 -21.75 -1.78
C ARG A 248 40.99 -21.78 -0.80
N ILE A 249 41.25 -21.42 0.45
CA ILE A 249 40.20 -21.23 1.48
C ILE A 249 39.89 -19.74 1.55
N GLY A 250 38.63 -19.36 1.33
CA GLY A 250 38.17 -17.97 1.33
C GLY A 250 37.40 -17.60 2.60
N TYR A 251 37.74 -16.45 3.18
CA TYR A 251 36.96 -15.78 4.20
C TYR A 251 36.65 -14.35 3.78
N PHE A 252 35.37 -14.04 3.60
CA PHE A 252 34.90 -12.74 3.12
C PHE A 252 34.19 -12.04 4.29
N SER A 253 34.98 -11.43 5.16
CA SER A 253 34.54 -10.91 6.46
C SER A 253 33.47 -9.83 6.34
N GLY A 254 33.62 -8.92 5.38
CA GLY A 254 32.81 -7.69 5.30
C GLY A 254 33.47 -6.57 6.13
N SER A 255 32.86 -6.22 7.26
CA SER A 255 33.30 -5.14 8.18
C SER A 255 34.21 -5.61 9.32
N ILE A 256 34.85 -4.65 10.01
CA ILE A 256 35.79 -4.81 11.15
C ILE A 256 35.23 -5.66 12.32
N THR A 257 33.91 -5.76 12.45
CA THR A 257 33.23 -6.45 13.57
C THR A 257 33.41 -7.97 13.63
N HIS A 258 34.21 -8.56 12.74
CA HIS A 258 34.33 -10.01 12.56
C HIS A 258 35.64 -10.64 13.04
N ASN A 259 36.50 -9.88 13.71
CA ASN A 259 37.75 -10.43 14.28
C ASN A 259 37.47 -11.56 15.29
N ALA A 260 36.47 -11.41 16.16
CA ALA A 260 36.10 -12.44 17.14
C ALA A 260 35.58 -13.72 16.46
N ASP A 261 34.72 -13.59 15.44
CA ASP A 261 34.23 -14.72 14.67
C ASP A 261 35.39 -15.47 13.99
N PHE A 262 36.33 -14.75 13.36
CA PHE A 262 37.49 -15.36 12.73
C PHE A 262 38.41 -16.06 13.73
N ASN A 263 38.60 -15.48 14.91
CA ASN A 263 39.40 -16.08 15.97
C ASN A 263 38.88 -17.46 16.39
N SER A 264 37.57 -17.72 16.29
CA SER A 264 36.98 -19.03 16.61
C SER A 264 37.46 -20.17 15.70
N VAL A 265 37.88 -19.88 14.46
CA VAL A 265 38.35 -20.88 13.49
C VAL A 265 39.88 -20.90 13.32
N LEU A 266 40.59 -19.91 13.88
CA LEU A 266 42.05 -19.81 13.80
C LEU A 266 42.79 -21.10 14.15
N PRO A 267 42.51 -21.80 15.27
CA PRO A 267 43.25 -23.01 15.63
C PRO A 267 43.12 -24.11 14.58
N ALA A 268 41.94 -24.22 13.95
CA ALA A 268 41.70 -25.18 12.89
C ALA A 268 42.44 -24.79 11.60
N LEU A 269 42.40 -23.50 11.23
CA LEU A 269 43.11 -22.99 10.05
C LEU A 269 44.63 -23.20 10.18
N SER A 270 45.23 -22.85 11.32
CA SER A 270 46.67 -23.06 11.55
C SER A 270 47.04 -24.54 11.39
N LYS A 271 46.29 -25.45 12.03
CA LYS A 271 46.53 -26.90 11.92
C LYS A 271 46.39 -27.42 10.49
N VAL A 272 45.39 -26.94 9.76
CA VAL A 272 45.16 -27.31 8.36
C VAL A 272 46.29 -26.77 7.46
N MET A 273 46.73 -25.53 7.67
CA MET A 273 47.81 -24.92 6.89
C MET A 273 49.19 -25.50 7.21
N GLU A 274 49.42 -25.99 8.44
CA GLU A 274 50.62 -26.77 8.80
C GLU A 274 50.64 -28.12 8.09
N THR A 275 49.47 -28.79 8.04
CA THR A 275 49.35 -30.13 7.46
C THR A 275 49.41 -30.10 5.93
N HIS A 276 48.81 -29.07 5.30
CA HIS A 276 48.68 -28.96 3.84
C HIS A 276 49.41 -27.73 3.31
N HIS A 277 50.61 -27.94 2.75
CA HIS A 277 51.46 -26.86 2.23
C HIS A 277 50.94 -26.23 0.93
N ASN A 278 50.00 -26.88 0.24
CA ASN A 278 49.32 -26.38 -0.96
C ASN A 278 48.07 -25.53 -0.66
N VAL A 279 47.76 -25.26 0.62
CA VAL A 279 46.63 -24.43 1.01
C VAL A 279 47.02 -22.96 1.07
N THR A 280 46.24 -22.11 0.41
CA THR A 280 46.33 -20.65 0.47
C THR A 280 45.06 -20.09 1.12
N LEU A 281 45.22 -19.19 2.09
CA LEU A 281 44.12 -18.49 2.73
C LEU A 281 43.88 -17.16 2.04
N MET A 282 42.66 -16.93 1.57
CA MET A 282 42.20 -15.69 0.96
C MET A 282 41.30 -14.95 1.94
N VAL A 283 41.69 -13.72 2.31
CA VAL A 283 40.94 -12.89 3.26
C VAL A 283 40.48 -11.61 2.58
N GLY A 284 39.17 -11.44 2.51
CA GLY A 284 38.53 -10.25 1.94
C GLY A 284 37.95 -9.33 3.02
N GLY A 285 38.20 -8.03 2.88
CA GLY A 285 37.67 -6.99 3.75
C GLY A 285 38.71 -6.46 4.75
N GLU A 286 38.23 -5.82 5.80
CA GLU A 286 39.06 -5.23 6.86
C GLU A 286 39.26 -6.27 7.97
N LEU A 287 40.26 -7.13 7.80
CA LEU A 287 40.70 -8.10 8.82
C LEU A 287 42.19 -7.94 9.07
N ASP A 288 42.57 -7.77 10.33
CA ASP A 288 43.95 -7.87 10.75
C ASP A 288 44.34 -9.36 10.77
N VAL A 289 45.38 -9.74 10.00
CA VAL A 289 45.88 -11.11 10.01
C VAL A 289 46.47 -11.40 11.40
N PRO A 290 45.90 -12.34 12.17
CA PRO A 290 46.36 -12.61 13.53
C PRO A 290 47.80 -13.15 13.57
N ASP A 291 48.53 -12.88 14.65
CA ASP A 291 49.93 -13.30 14.82
C ASP A 291 50.13 -14.81 14.65
N ASP A 292 49.13 -15.61 15.04
CA ASP A 292 49.12 -17.08 14.87
C ASP A 292 49.23 -17.54 13.41
N LEU A 293 48.89 -16.69 12.45
CA LEU A 293 48.98 -16.98 11.01
C LEU A 293 50.25 -16.41 10.35
N MET A 294 51.09 -15.66 11.08
CA MET A 294 52.35 -15.11 10.56
C MET A 294 53.31 -16.14 9.96
N PRO A 295 53.44 -17.38 10.52
CA PRO A 295 54.23 -18.44 9.89
C PRO A 295 53.78 -18.82 8.47
N PHE A 296 52.56 -18.45 8.07
CA PHE A 296 51.98 -18.76 6.77
C PHE A 296 51.78 -17.53 5.89
N SER A 297 52.38 -16.38 6.24
CA SER A 297 52.19 -15.10 5.53
C SER A 297 52.38 -15.17 4.00
N GLU A 298 53.32 -15.97 3.49
CA GLU A 298 53.52 -16.17 2.05
C GLU A 298 52.34 -16.87 1.34
N ARG A 299 51.47 -17.54 2.11
CA ARG A 299 50.27 -18.26 1.66
C ARG A 299 48.98 -17.58 2.14
N ILE A 300 49.05 -16.30 2.49
CA ILE A 300 47.88 -15.49 2.86
C ILE A 300 47.75 -14.36 1.84
N VAL A 301 46.61 -14.33 1.17
CA VAL A 301 46.28 -13.30 0.19
C VAL A 301 45.15 -12.43 0.76
N THR A 302 45.48 -11.19 1.08
CA THR A 302 44.50 -10.20 1.51
C THR A 302 44.07 -9.31 0.34
N PHE A 303 42.82 -8.89 0.33
CA PHE A 303 42.33 -7.88 -0.61
C PHE A 303 41.35 -6.94 0.09
N PRO A 304 41.35 -5.65 -0.30
CA PRO A 304 40.55 -4.64 0.35
C PRO A 304 39.05 -4.85 0.08
N PHE A 305 38.25 -4.05 0.78
CA PHE A 305 36.83 -3.94 0.50
C PHE A 305 36.57 -3.70 -1.00
N CYS A 306 35.61 -4.42 -1.57
CA CYS A 306 35.33 -4.33 -3.01
C CYS A 306 33.84 -4.18 -3.29
N ASP A 307 33.53 -3.61 -4.45
CA ASP A 307 32.16 -3.54 -4.95
C ASP A 307 31.57 -4.95 -5.08
N TRP A 308 30.35 -5.12 -4.59
CA TRP A 308 29.72 -6.43 -4.52
C TRP A 308 29.54 -7.12 -5.88
N ARG A 309 29.48 -6.38 -6.98
CA ARG A 309 29.38 -6.94 -8.34
C ARG A 309 30.65 -7.70 -8.73
N ARG A 310 31.76 -7.44 -8.03
CA ARG A 310 33.05 -8.14 -8.19
C ARG A 310 33.20 -9.30 -7.23
N LEU A 311 32.48 -9.29 -6.11
CA LEU A 311 32.58 -10.30 -5.05
C LEU A 311 32.38 -11.74 -5.58
N PRO A 312 31.41 -12.04 -6.48
CA PRO A 312 31.28 -13.38 -7.07
C PRO A 312 32.55 -13.89 -7.75
N ASN A 313 33.32 -13.02 -8.41
CA ASN A 313 34.58 -13.43 -9.05
C ASN A 313 35.67 -13.79 -8.02
N TYR A 314 35.68 -13.10 -6.88
CA TYR A 314 36.62 -13.42 -5.80
C TYR A 314 36.23 -14.73 -5.10
N ILE A 315 34.95 -14.89 -4.75
CA ILE A 315 34.46 -16.13 -4.13
C ILE A 315 34.66 -17.31 -5.08
N ALA A 316 34.33 -17.17 -6.36
CA ALA A 316 34.55 -18.22 -7.36
C ALA A 316 36.03 -18.59 -7.55
N SER A 317 36.97 -17.71 -7.17
CA SER A 317 38.40 -18.01 -7.22
C SER A 317 38.89 -18.89 -6.05
N CYS A 318 38.03 -19.12 -5.04
CA CYS A 318 38.28 -20.03 -3.92
C CYS A 318 37.77 -21.44 -4.23
N ASP A 319 38.31 -22.43 -3.49
CA ASP A 319 37.87 -23.82 -3.50
C ASP A 319 36.93 -24.16 -2.35
N ILE A 320 37.10 -23.47 -1.23
CA ILE A 320 36.33 -23.66 0.00
C ILE A 320 36.05 -22.28 0.58
N ASN A 321 34.81 -22.01 0.97
CA ASN A 321 34.44 -20.82 1.73
C ASN A 321 34.30 -21.18 3.22
N ILE A 322 34.70 -20.28 4.12
CA ILE A 322 34.45 -20.43 5.55
C ILE A 322 33.54 -19.32 6.06
N ALA A 323 32.63 -19.68 6.96
CA ALA A 323 31.70 -18.76 7.60
C ALA A 323 31.64 -19.02 9.11
N PRO A 324 32.73 -18.72 9.84
CA PRO A 324 32.74 -18.84 11.29
C PRO A 324 31.84 -17.78 11.92
N LEU A 325 31.26 -18.17 13.05
CA LEU A 325 30.38 -17.33 13.85
C LEU A 325 30.39 -17.81 15.30
N GLU A 326 30.58 -16.90 16.27
CA GLU A 326 30.46 -17.26 17.68
C GLU A 326 29.01 -17.52 18.08
N ASN A 327 28.80 -18.36 19.10
CA ASN A 327 27.46 -18.73 19.57
C ASN A 327 26.88 -17.72 20.59
N THR A 328 26.74 -16.45 20.19
CA THR A 328 26.14 -15.38 21.00
C THR A 328 24.70 -15.09 20.59
N LEU A 329 23.94 -14.36 21.42
CA LEU A 329 22.58 -13.93 21.07
C LEU A 329 22.56 -13.09 19.77
N PHE A 330 23.47 -12.12 19.67
CA PHE A 330 23.59 -11.25 18.50
C PHE A 330 23.93 -12.03 17.23
N ASN A 331 24.83 -13.02 17.34
CA ASN A 331 25.22 -13.85 16.21
C ASN A 331 24.15 -14.84 15.78
N ARG A 332 23.35 -15.40 16.71
CA ARG A 332 22.19 -16.24 16.35
C ARG A 332 21.13 -15.50 15.53
N ALA A 333 21.13 -14.16 15.60
CA ALA A 333 20.28 -13.29 14.81
C ALA A 333 20.81 -12.99 13.40
N LYS A 334 22.09 -13.28 13.10
CA LYS A 334 22.72 -13.01 11.80
C LYS A 334 22.20 -13.94 10.69
N SER A 335 22.15 -13.39 9.47
CA SER A 335 21.71 -14.10 8.27
C SER A 335 22.81 -14.92 7.58
N GLU A 336 22.35 -15.80 6.70
CA GLU A 336 23.10 -16.79 5.93
C GLU A 336 23.77 -16.23 4.66
N ASN A 337 23.87 -14.90 4.51
CA ASN A 337 24.35 -14.24 3.28
C ASN A 337 25.67 -14.82 2.76
N LYS A 338 26.64 -15.09 3.65
CA LYS A 338 27.95 -15.66 3.28
C LYS A 338 27.83 -17.05 2.63
N TRP A 339 26.84 -17.83 3.03
CA TRP A 339 26.55 -19.13 2.43
C TRP A 339 25.79 -19.00 1.11
N ILE A 340 24.84 -18.05 1.00
CA ILE A 340 24.14 -17.78 -0.26
C ILE A 340 25.15 -17.31 -1.32
N GLU A 341 25.97 -16.32 -1.01
CA GLU A 341 26.94 -15.71 -1.94
C GLU A 341 27.95 -16.74 -2.50
N SER A 342 28.41 -17.70 -1.67
CA SER A 342 29.30 -18.78 -2.11
C SER A 342 28.59 -19.90 -2.86
N SER A 343 27.36 -20.22 -2.46
CA SER A 343 26.53 -21.21 -3.12
C SER A 343 26.20 -20.79 -4.56
N LEU A 344 25.91 -19.51 -4.79
CA LEU A 344 25.65 -18.97 -6.14
C LEU A 344 26.82 -19.15 -7.12
N VAL A 345 28.05 -19.33 -6.63
CA VAL A 345 29.23 -19.60 -7.44
C VAL A 345 29.75 -21.04 -7.29
N LYS A 346 28.93 -21.95 -6.74
CA LYS A 346 29.25 -23.38 -6.56
C LYS A 346 30.49 -23.63 -5.69
N VAL A 347 30.71 -22.81 -4.66
CA VAL A 347 31.82 -22.99 -3.71
C VAL A 347 31.27 -23.55 -2.39
N PRO A 348 31.71 -24.74 -1.94
CA PRO A 348 31.22 -25.33 -0.69
C PRO A 348 31.63 -24.46 0.51
N THR A 349 30.74 -24.38 1.50
CA THR A 349 30.98 -23.62 2.73
C THR A 349 31.11 -24.52 3.93
N VAL A 350 32.10 -24.25 4.79
CA VAL A 350 32.19 -24.76 6.16
C VAL A 350 31.81 -23.63 7.11
N ALA A 351 30.80 -23.84 7.95
CA ALA A 351 30.21 -22.80 8.78
C ALA A 351 30.04 -23.25 10.24
N SER A 352 29.96 -22.29 11.16
CA SER A 352 29.57 -22.60 12.54
C SER A 352 28.13 -23.13 12.59
N ASN A 353 27.87 -24.11 13.47
CA ASN A 353 26.54 -24.67 13.71
C ASN A 353 25.63 -23.75 14.55
N VAL A 354 25.40 -22.52 14.08
CA VAL A 354 24.72 -21.45 14.81
C VAL A 354 23.69 -20.75 13.92
N GLY A 355 22.55 -20.38 14.52
CA GLY A 355 21.58 -19.46 13.93
C GLY A 355 21.10 -19.88 12.53
N ALA A 356 21.17 -18.94 11.58
CA ALA A 356 20.72 -19.15 10.21
C ALA A 356 21.48 -20.26 9.48
N PHE A 357 22.78 -20.47 9.74
CA PHE A 357 23.53 -21.54 9.10
C PHE A 357 22.99 -22.92 9.46
N LYS A 358 22.73 -23.16 10.76
CA LYS A 358 22.09 -24.40 11.23
C LYS A 358 20.75 -24.68 10.56
N LYS A 359 20.00 -23.63 10.22
CA LYS A 359 18.68 -23.73 9.62
C LYS A 359 18.73 -23.99 8.11
N MET A 360 19.71 -23.42 7.42
CA MET A 360 19.78 -23.40 5.95
C MET A 360 20.73 -24.43 5.36
N ILE A 361 21.79 -24.81 6.09
CA ILE A 361 22.79 -25.75 5.62
C ILE A 361 22.38 -27.17 6.03
N GLN A 362 22.33 -28.08 5.05
CA GLN A 362 22.25 -29.50 5.28
C GLN A 362 23.67 -30.07 5.33
N ASP A 363 24.10 -30.50 6.53
CA ASP A 363 25.46 -30.98 6.77
C ASP A 363 25.87 -32.11 5.82
N GLY A 364 27.05 -31.98 5.22
CA GLY A 364 27.61 -32.89 4.22
C GLY A 364 26.95 -32.85 2.84
N VAL A 365 25.88 -32.07 2.65
CA VAL A 365 25.13 -31.99 1.39
C VAL A 365 25.23 -30.61 0.76
N THR A 366 24.81 -29.54 1.46
CA THR A 366 24.87 -28.15 0.95
C THR A 366 25.91 -27.29 1.67
N GLY A 367 26.68 -27.90 2.58
CA GLY A 367 27.77 -27.31 3.33
C GLY A 367 28.16 -28.21 4.51
N PHE A 368 29.06 -27.75 5.36
CA PHE A 368 29.44 -28.43 6.60
C PHE A 368 29.17 -27.52 7.79
N LEU A 369 28.64 -28.11 8.86
CA LEU A 369 28.37 -27.43 10.14
C LEU A 369 29.35 -27.91 11.20
N CYS A 370 29.97 -26.98 11.91
CA CYS A 370 31.00 -27.27 12.90
C CYS A 370 30.63 -26.68 14.27
N ASP A 371 30.78 -27.48 15.33
CA ASP A 371 30.56 -27.06 16.72
C ASP A 371 31.89 -26.80 17.46
N CYS A 372 32.97 -27.49 17.07
CA CYS A 372 34.30 -27.36 17.67
C CYS A 372 35.44 -27.36 16.65
N VAL A 373 36.67 -27.09 17.12
CA VAL A 373 37.91 -27.05 16.31
C VAL A 373 38.14 -28.35 15.55
N GLU A 374 37.82 -29.49 16.16
CA GLU A 374 37.96 -30.81 15.56
C GLU A 374 37.05 -30.99 14.35
N ASP A 375 35.79 -30.52 14.44
CA ASP A 375 34.84 -30.55 13.31
C ASP A 375 35.34 -29.70 12.15
N TRP A 376 35.82 -28.49 12.45
CA TRP A 376 36.41 -27.59 11.45
C TRP A 376 37.59 -28.26 10.75
N CYS A 377 38.52 -28.85 11.51
CA CYS A 377 39.65 -29.58 10.95
C CYS A 377 39.19 -30.76 10.08
N ALA A 378 38.21 -31.54 10.54
CA ALA A 378 37.70 -32.70 9.82
C ALA A 378 37.03 -32.29 8.49
N ALA A 379 36.15 -31.29 8.52
CA ALA A 379 35.45 -30.78 7.34
C ALA A 379 36.43 -30.18 6.32
N LEU A 380 37.35 -29.32 6.76
CA LEU A 380 38.37 -28.72 5.90
C LEU A 380 39.29 -29.79 5.29
N ASN A 381 39.78 -30.75 6.08
CA ASN A 381 40.62 -31.84 5.57
C ASN A 381 39.91 -32.69 4.51
N ARG A 382 38.63 -33.05 4.75
CA ARG A 382 37.82 -33.78 3.76
C ARG A 382 37.70 -32.99 2.47
N LEU A 383 37.34 -31.72 2.58
CA LEU A 383 37.20 -30.85 1.42
C LEU A 383 38.53 -30.52 0.75
N ILE A 384 39.68 -30.56 1.41
CA ILE A 384 41.00 -30.34 0.77
C ILE A 384 41.40 -31.58 -0.04
N LEU A 385 41.19 -32.78 0.52
CA LEU A 385 41.63 -34.04 -0.06
C LEU A 385 40.71 -34.56 -1.18
N ASP A 386 39.41 -34.24 -1.15
CA ASP A 386 38.41 -34.79 -2.08
C ASP A 386 37.82 -33.70 -3.00
N SER A 387 38.24 -33.68 -4.26
CA SER A 387 37.74 -32.71 -5.25
C SER A 387 36.31 -32.99 -5.72
N ASP A 388 35.88 -34.25 -5.69
CA ASP A 388 34.53 -34.62 -6.13
C ASP A 388 33.51 -34.30 -5.03
N LEU A 389 33.90 -34.42 -3.76
CA LEU A 389 33.14 -33.91 -2.63
C LEU A 389 32.98 -32.38 -2.72
N ARG A 390 34.06 -31.62 -3.01
CA ARG A 390 33.95 -30.15 -3.20
C ARG A 390 32.91 -29.79 -4.27
N LYS A 391 32.98 -30.45 -5.43
CA LYS A 391 32.06 -30.21 -6.55
C LYS A 391 30.63 -30.58 -6.20
N SER A 392 30.41 -31.76 -5.61
CA SER A 392 29.06 -32.25 -5.29
C SER A 392 28.37 -31.38 -4.23
N VAL A 393 29.09 -30.96 -3.19
CA VAL A 393 28.56 -30.05 -2.16
C VAL A 393 28.30 -28.66 -2.73
N GLY A 394 29.23 -28.12 -3.51
CA GLY A 394 29.06 -26.82 -4.19
C GLY A 394 27.87 -26.80 -5.16
N GLU A 395 27.69 -27.85 -5.95
CA GLU A 395 26.56 -27.99 -6.88
C GLU A 395 25.23 -28.12 -6.12
N SER A 396 25.18 -28.93 -5.07
CA SER A 396 23.95 -29.11 -4.27
C SER A 396 23.54 -27.80 -3.59
N ALA A 397 24.50 -27.05 -3.06
CA ALA A 397 24.26 -25.74 -2.47
C ALA A 397 23.77 -24.71 -3.50
N TYR A 398 24.38 -24.68 -4.68
CA TYR A 398 23.95 -23.85 -5.82
C TYR A 398 22.51 -24.14 -6.22
N LEU A 399 22.16 -25.41 -6.42
CA LEU A 399 20.81 -25.82 -6.81
C LEU A 399 19.78 -25.41 -5.76
N TYR A 400 20.07 -25.68 -4.48
CA TYR A 400 19.19 -25.26 -3.38
C TYR A 400 19.00 -23.74 -3.36
N CYS A 401 20.08 -22.96 -3.46
CA CYS A 401 19.99 -21.50 -3.43
C CYS A 401 19.23 -20.95 -4.64
N HIS A 402 19.44 -21.50 -5.83
CA HIS A 402 18.73 -21.10 -7.03
C HIS A 402 17.23 -21.43 -6.96
N GLU A 403 16.85 -22.53 -6.30
CA GLU A 403 15.45 -22.94 -6.18
C GLU A 403 14.70 -22.22 -5.04
N HIS A 404 15.40 -21.85 -3.96
CA HIS A 404 14.74 -21.40 -2.71
C HIS A 404 15.23 -20.07 -2.14
N CYS A 405 16.38 -19.55 -2.57
CA CYS A 405 17.04 -18.38 -1.97
C CYS A 405 17.20 -17.23 -2.98
N THR A 406 16.28 -17.10 -3.93
CA THR A 406 16.24 -16.01 -4.93
C THR A 406 15.03 -15.12 -4.71
N THR A 407 15.12 -13.86 -5.13
CA THR A 407 14.00 -12.90 -5.05
C THR A 407 12.73 -13.41 -5.72
N VAL A 408 12.87 -14.10 -6.85
CA VAL A 408 11.75 -14.72 -7.57
C VAL A 408 11.16 -15.91 -6.78
N SER A 409 12.01 -16.79 -6.23
CA SER A 409 11.54 -17.96 -5.47
C SER A 409 10.83 -17.59 -4.16
N ALA A 410 11.26 -16.51 -3.50
CA ALA A 410 10.73 -16.04 -2.22
C ALA A 410 9.53 -15.10 -2.36
N ALA A 411 9.23 -14.61 -3.57
CA ALA A 411 8.16 -13.66 -3.87
C ALA A 411 6.81 -14.03 -3.23
N LYS A 412 6.42 -15.31 -3.27
CA LYS A 412 5.16 -15.77 -2.64
C LYS A 412 5.16 -15.54 -1.13
N ALA A 413 6.28 -15.80 -0.44
CA ALA A 413 6.35 -15.71 1.01
C ALA A 413 6.14 -14.27 1.49
N ILE A 414 6.82 -13.29 0.87
CA ILE A 414 6.62 -11.88 1.21
C ILE A 414 5.21 -11.40 0.82
N ARG A 415 4.67 -11.86 -0.31
CA ARG A 415 3.28 -11.54 -0.72
C ARG A 415 2.26 -11.96 0.33
N ASP A 416 2.39 -13.18 0.83
CA ASP A 416 1.47 -13.72 1.85
C ASP A 416 1.53 -12.89 3.13
N ILE A 417 2.71 -12.37 3.51
CA ILE A 417 2.86 -11.46 4.65
C ILE A 417 2.12 -10.14 4.39
N ILE A 418 2.35 -9.51 3.24
CA ILE A 418 1.75 -8.22 2.90
C ILE A 418 0.22 -8.33 2.80
N VAL A 419 -0.29 -9.31 2.06
CA VAL A 419 -1.73 -9.52 1.88
C VAL A 419 -2.42 -9.84 3.21
N LYS A 420 -1.78 -10.61 4.09
CA LYS A 420 -2.33 -10.94 5.41
C LYS A 420 -2.48 -9.72 6.31
N GLU A 421 -1.55 -8.78 6.22
CA GLU A 421 -1.58 -7.57 7.05
C GLU A 421 -2.43 -6.45 6.44
N GLN A 422 -2.66 -6.44 5.12
CA GLN A 422 -3.45 -5.42 4.43
C GLN A 422 -4.91 -5.38 4.89
N SER A 423 -5.41 -4.16 5.12
CA SER A 423 -6.84 -3.90 5.24
C SER A 423 -7.48 -3.94 3.84
N PRO A 424 -8.76 -4.33 3.72
CA PRO A 424 -9.51 -4.13 2.48
C PRO A 424 -9.45 -2.66 2.07
N ASN A 425 -9.28 -2.39 0.77
CA ASN A 425 -9.36 -1.02 0.25
C ASN A 425 -10.52 -0.82 -0.73
N LEU A 426 -11.05 0.41 -0.75
CA LEU A 426 -12.14 0.80 -1.63
C LEU A 426 -11.89 2.19 -2.22
N ALA A 427 -12.01 2.29 -3.54
CA ALA A 427 -11.95 3.58 -4.24
C ALA A 427 -13.33 3.98 -4.79
N MET A 428 -13.79 5.19 -4.48
CA MET A 428 -14.93 5.79 -5.18
C MET A 428 -14.44 6.77 -6.24
N VAL A 429 -15.05 6.73 -7.42
CA VAL A 429 -14.66 7.54 -8.58
C VAL A 429 -15.74 8.56 -8.87
N MET A 430 -15.44 9.83 -8.61
CA MET A 430 -16.36 10.95 -8.73
C MET A 430 -15.80 12.00 -9.71
N PRO A 431 -16.68 12.69 -10.46
CA PRO A 431 -16.22 13.75 -11.37
C PRO A 431 -15.72 14.98 -10.60
N SER A 432 -16.45 15.40 -9.57
CA SER A 432 -16.07 16.53 -8.71
C SER A 432 -16.39 16.24 -7.24
N VAL A 433 -15.70 16.94 -6.33
CA VAL A 433 -15.98 16.90 -4.88
C VAL A 433 -16.96 17.99 -4.43
N ASN A 434 -17.56 18.74 -5.38
CA ASN A 434 -18.51 19.80 -5.06
C ASN A 434 -19.76 19.23 -4.38
N THR A 435 -20.13 19.83 -3.24
CA THR A 435 -21.22 19.36 -2.37
C THR A 435 -22.58 19.56 -3.03
N SER A 436 -23.04 18.52 -3.72
CA SER A 436 -24.42 18.35 -4.21
C SER A 436 -25.01 17.05 -3.64
N GLY A 437 -26.34 16.89 -3.71
CA GLY A 437 -27.06 15.82 -3.00
C GLY A 437 -26.45 14.42 -3.19
N GLY A 438 -26.21 14.00 -4.43
CA GLY A 438 -25.67 12.66 -4.69
C GLY A 438 -24.18 12.47 -4.34
N VAL A 439 -23.40 13.55 -4.32
CA VAL A 439 -22.00 13.51 -3.89
C VAL A 439 -21.93 13.30 -2.37
N LEU A 440 -22.79 13.99 -1.60
CA LEU A 440 -22.83 13.86 -0.14
C LEU A 440 -23.17 12.44 0.33
N VAL A 441 -24.07 11.76 -0.37
CA VAL A 441 -24.42 10.35 -0.06
C VAL A 441 -23.22 9.44 -0.24
N ALA A 442 -22.54 9.52 -1.39
CA ALA A 442 -21.38 8.69 -1.66
C ALA A 442 -20.21 9.00 -0.70
N LEU A 443 -20.01 10.27 -0.33
CA LEU A 443 -19.05 10.64 0.71
C LEU A 443 -19.42 10.09 2.09
N LYS A 444 -20.71 10.06 2.45
CA LYS A 444 -21.15 9.45 3.72
C LYS A 444 -20.91 7.94 3.74
N HIS A 445 -21.11 7.25 2.61
CA HIS A 445 -20.76 5.83 2.48
C HIS A 445 -19.25 5.61 2.67
N LEU A 446 -18.39 6.46 2.10
CA LEU A 446 -16.93 6.40 2.35
C LEU A 446 -16.60 6.54 3.84
N CYS A 447 -17.20 7.49 4.55
CA CYS A 447 -17.00 7.65 5.99
C CYS A 447 -17.43 6.39 6.76
N ILE A 448 -18.61 5.83 6.45
CA ILE A 448 -19.10 4.58 7.05
C ILE A 448 -18.11 3.42 6.83
N LEU A 449 -17.56 3.30 5.62
CA LEU A 449 -16.58 2.27 5.29
C LEU A 449 -15.25 2.50 6.03
N GLN A 450 -14.83 3.75 6.18
CA GLN A 450 -13.64 4.10 6.97
C GLN A 450 -13.84 3.74 8.45
N ASP A 451 -14.99 4.04 9.04
CA ASP A 451 -15.34 3.64 10.40
C ASP A 451 -15.35 2.10 10.57
N ALA A 452 -15.70 1.37 9.52
CA ALA A 452 -15.68 -0.09 9.47
C ALA A 452 -14.28 -0.69 9.25
N GLY A 453 -13.22 0.13 9.17
CA GLY A 453 -11.84 -0.34 9.03
C GLY A 453 -11.35 -0.50 7.59
N VAL A 454 -12.08 -0.01 6.59
CA VAL A 454 -11.68 -0.04 5.17
C VAL A 454 -10.71 1.12 4.88
N ASP A 455 -9.65 0.86 4.12
CA ASP A 455 -8.80 1.92 3.55
C ASP A 455 -9.51 2.55 2.36
N VAL A 456 -10.04 3.76 2.56
CA VAL A 456 -10.86 4.44 1.56
C VAL A 456 -10.07 5.46 0.75
N LEU A 457 -10.37 5.54 -0.54
CA LEU A 457 -9.75 6.44 -1.49
C LEU A 457 -10.80 7.13 -2.37
N LEU A 458 -10.62 8.43 -2.63
CA LEU A 458 -11.42 9.16 -3.60
C LEU A 458 -10.60 9.42 -4.86
N LEU A 459 -11.12 9.02 -6.02
CA LEU A 459 -10.57 9.40 -7.32
C LEU A 459 -11.41 10.52 -7.90
N ASN A 460 -10.82 11.70 -8.05
CA ASN A 460 -11.50 12.91 -8.50
C ASN A 460 -11.03 13.35 -9.88
N THR A 461 -11.89 13.89 -10.74
CA THR A 461 -11.51 14.22 -12.14
C THR A 461 -11.37 15.71 -12.44
N ASP A 462 -11.97 16.58 -11.62
CA ASP A 462 -12.20 17.98 -12.03
C ASP A 462 -11.45 19.05 -11.22
N ASP A 463 -10.77 18.70 -10.12
CA ASP A 463 -10.01 19.66 -9.31
C ASP A 463 -8.68 19.11 -8.76
N SER A 464 -7.95 19.96 -8.04
CA SER A 464 -6.63 19.67 -7.43
C SER A 464 -6.68 19.33 -5.93
N THR A 465 -7.86 19.01 -5.40
CA THR A 465 -8.06 18.65 -3.99
C THR A 465 -7.28 17.39 -3.67
N LYS A 466 -6.40 17.47 -2.67
CA LYS A 466 -5.57 16.33 -2.21
C LYS A 466 -6.18 15.58 -1.04
N TRP A 467 -6.85 16.31 -0.16
CA TRP A 467 -7.48 15.81 1.06
C TRP A 467 -8.86 16.44 1.17
N LEU A 468 -9.85 15.63 1.53
CA LEU A 468 -11.21 16.09 1.76
C LEU A 468 -11.57 15.86 3.23
N GLU A 469 -11.92 16.95 3.93
CA GLU A 469 -12.46 16.90 5.28
C GLU A 469 -13.99 16.91 5.19
N VAL A 470 -14.64 15.83 5.61
CA VAL A 470 -16.09 15.68 5.50
C VAL A 470 -16.63 14.79 6.62
N PHE A 471 -17.73 15.20 7.26
CA PHE A 471 -18.36 14.47 8.38
C PHE A 471 -17.38 14.09 9.51
N GLY A 472 -16.37 14.92 9.79
CA GLY A 472 -15.34 14.64 10.80
C GLY A 472 -14.25 13.65 10.35
N HIS A 473 -14.25 13.25 9.09
CA HIS A 473 -13.30 12.32 8.49
C HIS A 473 -12.38 13.03 7.51
N ARG A 474 -11.17 12.49 7.36
CA ARG A 474 -10.18 12.93 6.39
C ARG A 474 -9.99 11.86 5.33
N ILE A 475 -10.38 12.17 4.10
CA ILE A 475 -10.35 11.23 2.98
C ILE A 475 -9.21 11.59 2.02
N PRO A 476 -8.32 10.64 1.65
CA PRO A 476 -7.30 10.87 0.64
C PRO A 476 -7.94 10.96 -0.74
N VAL A 477 -7.49 11.92 -1.54
CA VAL A 477 -7.99 12.14 -2.91
C VAL A 477 -6.84 12.01 -3.90
N LEU A 478 -7.00 11.25 -4.98
CA LEU A 478 -6.08 11.24 -6.12
C LEU A 478 -6.76 11.85 -7.34
N ASN A 479 -6.08 12.84 -7.94
CA ASN A 479 -6.63 13.65 -9.02
C ASN A 479 -6.31 13.00 -10.38
N ARG A 480 -7.36 12.72 -11.15
CA ARG A 480 -7.32 12.21 -12.52
C ARG A 480 -7.38 13.40 -13.48
N VAL A 481 -6.24 13.83 -14.01
CA VAL A 481 -6.18 14.90 -15.02
C VAL A 481 -6.43 14.32 -16.42
N VAL A 482 -7.61 13.74 -16.65
CA VAL A 482 -7.92 13.14 -17.97
C VAL A 482 -9.42 13.21 -18.31
N PRO A 483 -9.78 13.72 -19.51
CA PRO A 483 -11.14 13.65 -20.04
C PRO A 483 -11.61 12.20 -20.25
N SER A 484 -12.93 11.98 -20.14
CA SER A 484 -13.58 10.70 -20.44
C SER A 484 -13.11 10.11 -21.80
N GLY A 485 -12.77 8.81 -21.80
CA GLY A 485 -12.37 8.07 -23.00
C GLY A 485 -10.86 7.88 -23.23
N LYS A 486 -9.98 8.58 -22.50
CA LYS A 486 -8.52 8.31 -22.47
C LYS A 486 -8.12 7.82 -21.08
N LEU A 487 -7.40 6.70 -20.97
CA LEU A 487 -6.86 6.21 -19.68
C LEU A 487 -5.64 7.01 -19.18
N ASP A 488 -5.19 8.00 -19.95
CA ASP A 488 -3.84 8.53 -19.83
C ASP A 488 -3.69 9.56 -18.71
N LYS A 489 -2.91 9.21 -17.68
CA LYS A 489 -2.34 10.07 -16.60
C LYS A 489 -3.06 10.08 -15.23
N CYS A 490 -3.86 9.06 -14.90
CA CYS A 490 -4.17 8.82 -13.49
C CYS A 490 -2.93 8.19 -12.82
N PRO A 491 -2.38 8.77 -11.74
CA PRO A 491 -1.19 8.25 -11.11
C PRO A 491 -1.63 7.06 -10.21
N LEU A 492 -1.85 5.90 -10.83
CA LEU A 492 -2.38 4.70 -10.16
C LEU A 492 -1.68 3.44 -10.69
N SER A 493 -0.86 2.83 -9.84
CA SER A 493 -0.10 1.61 -10.11
C SER A 493 -0.53 0.43 -9.24
N GLY A 494 -1.02 0.71 -8.03
CA GLY A 494 -1.46 -0.28 -7.04
C GLY A 494 -2.83 -0.92 -7.30
N ALA A 495 -3.09 -2.04 -6.63
CA ALA A 495 -4.38 -2.71 -6.72
C ALA A 495 -5.46 -2.05 -5.85
N ILE A 496 -6.70 -2.13 -6.32
CA ILE A 496 -7.91 -1.69 -5.63
C ILE A 496 -8.83 -2.90 -5.51
N ASP A 497 -9.16 -3.33 -4.30
CA ASP A 497 -9.97 -4.50 -4.03
C ASP A 497 -11.40 -4.26 -4.53
N THR A 498 -11.96 -3.06 -4.28
CA THR A 498 -13.27 -2.63 -4.82
C THR A 498 -13.22 -1.20 -5.35
N ALA A 499 -13.66 -0.98 -6.59
CA ALA A 499 -13.83 0.36 -7.15
C ALA A 499 -15.30 0.63 -7.50
N VAL A 500 -15.77 1.83 -7.17
CA VAL A 500 -17.18 2.22 -7.32
C VAL A 500 -17.28 3.45 -8.21
N ALA A 501 -17.96 3.31 -9.36
CA ALA A 501 -18.37 4.45 -10.17
C ALA A 501 -19.57 5.15 -9.54
N THR A 502 -19.66 6.48 -9.66
CA THR A 502 -20.78 7.27 -9.11
C THR A 502 -21.49 8.15 -10.15
N LEU A 503 -20.97 8.20 -11.37
CA LEU A 503 -21.58 8.83 -12.55
C LEU A 503 -21.19 7.99 -13.78
N TRP A 504 -22.00 8.04 -14.83
CA TRP A 504 -21.87 7.19 -16.01
C TRP A 504 -20.51 7.33 -16.69
N ASP A 505 -19.92 8.52 -16.66
CA ASP A 505 -18.61 8.81 -17.25
C ASP A 505 -17.44 8.31 -16.40
N THR A 506 -17.65 8.06 -15.10
CA THR A 506 -16.63 7.47 -14.22
C THR A 506 -16.55 5.95 -14.33
N LEU A 507 -17.60 5.30 -14.84
CA LEU A 507 -17.62 3.85 -15.07
C LEU A 507 -16.56 3.37 -16.05
N ASP A 508 -16.22 4.17 -17.07
CA ASP A 508 -15.22 3.80 -18.07
C ASP A 508 -13.85 3.50 -17.43
N PHE A 509 -13.47 4.27 -16.40
CA PHE A 509 -12.25 4.04 -15.64
C PHE A 509 -12.32 2.73 -14.84
N VAL A 510 -13.41 2.53 -14.10
CA VAL A 510 -13.62 1.32 -13.27
C VAL A 510 -13.60 0.05 -14.14
N ARG A 511 -14.10 0.13 -15.37
CA ARG A 511 -14.07 -1.00 -16.31
C ARG A 511 -12.68 -1.30 -16.84
N ARG A 512 -11.88 -0.28 -17.13
CA ARG A 512 -10.63 -0.41 -17.88
C ARG A 512 -9.39 -0.54 -17.01
N TYR A 513 -9.39 -0.09 -15.75
CA TYR A 513 -8.21 -0.23 -14.90
C TYR A 513 -7.99 -1.71 -14.53
N PRO A 514 -6.84 -2.32 -14.89
CA PRO A 514 -6.68 -3.78 -14.87
C PRO A 514 -6.47 -4.37 -13.47
N ARG A 515 -6.19 -3.53 -12.45
CA ARG A 515 -5.88 -3.97 -11.08
C ARG A 515 -7.04 -3.72 -10.11
N ILE A 516 -8.28 -3.69 -10.62
CA ILE A 516 -9.50 -3.65 -9.81
C ILE A 516 -10.00 -5.08 -9.60
N GLY A 517 -10.23 -5.47 -8.35
CA GLY A 517 -10.85 -6.74 -8.00
C GLY A 517 -12.35 -6.75 -8.34
N LYS A 518 -13.15 -6.01 -7.56
CA LYS A 518 -14.60 -5.87 -7.72
C LYS A 518 -14.95 -4.51 -8.32
N LYS A 519 -15.81 -4.51 -9.33
CA LYS A 519 -16.26 -3.31 -10.03
C LYS A 519 -17.73 -3.06 -9.71
N LYS A 520 -18.01 -1.95 -9.05
CA LYS A 520 -19.36 -1.55 -8.65
C LYS A 520 -19.76 -0.25 -9.34
N TYR A 521 -21.06 -0.04 -9.54
CA TYR A 521 -21.61 1.24 -10.01
C TYR A 521 -22.78 1.67 -9.13
N LEU A 522 -22.59 2.74 -8.37
CA LEU A 522 -23.63 3.40 -7.59
C LEU A 522 -24.47 4.33 -8.49
N VAL A 523 -25.55 3.80 -9.05
CA VAL A 523 -26.51 4.51 -9.89
C VAL A 523 -27.46 5.30 -9.01
N GLN A 524 -27.37 6.62 -9.05
CA GLN A 524 -28.18 7.49 -8.20
C GLN A 524 -29.44 8.03 -8.88
N ASN A 525 -29.48 8.05 -10.21
CA ASN A 525 -30.63 8.52 -10.99
C ASN A 525 -30.58 7.94 -12.41
N LEU A 526 -31.60 8.17 -13.23
CA LEU A 526 -31.57 7.86 -14.66
C LEU A 526 -30.76 8.94 -15.41
N GLU A 527 -29.45 8.75 -15.45
CA GLU A 527 -28.48 9.73 -15.96
C GLU A 527 -28.61 9.96 -17.48
N THR A 528 -29.29 9.06 -18.18
CA THR A 528 -29.68 9.23 -19.59
C THR A 528 -30.53 10.49 -19.79
N ASP A 529 -31.39 10.83 -18.83
CA ASP A 529 -32.29 11.99 -18.91
C ASP A 529 -31.64 13.31 -18.52
N PHE A 530 -30.34 13.31 -18.19
CA PHE A 530 -29.57 14.55 -18.08
C PHE A 530 -29.30 15.20 -19.44
N TYR A 531 -29.54 14.47 -20.53
CA TYR A 531 -29.26 14.90 -21.91
C TYR A 531 -30.50 14.85 -22.79
N LEU A 532 -30.64 15.85 -23.67
CA LEU A 532 -31.75 15.93 -24.62
C LEU A 532 -31.62 14.90 -25.76
N PRO A 533 -32.73 14.45 -26.38
CA PRO A 533 -32.69 13.63 -27.59
C PRO A 533 -31.82 14.28 -28.68
N GLY A 534 -30.91 13.48 -29.26
CA GLY A 534 -29.94 13.94 -30.26
C GLY A 534 -28.53 14.18 -29.72
N ASP A 535 -28.36 14.30 -28.40
CA ASP A 535 -27.04 14.34 -27.76
C ASP A 535 -26.40 12.94 -27.73
N ARG A 536 -25.13 12.84 -28.12
CA ARG A 536 -24.37 11.59 -28.08
C ARG A 536 -24.10 11.12 -26.65
N LEU A 537 -23.99 12.04 -25.69
CA LEU A 537 -23.79 11.71 -24.28
C LEU A 537 -24.98 10.90 -23.73
N ARG A 538 -26.19 11.16 -24.23
CA ARG A 538 -27.39 10.36 -23.92
C ARG A 538 -27.19 8.88 -24.26
N LEU A 539 -26.59 8.59 -25.42
CA LEU A 539 -26.33 7.22 -25.87
C LEU A 539 -25.25 6.54 -25.00
N GLN A 540 -24.22 7.29 -24.62
CA GLN A 540 -23.13 6.79 -23.78
C GLN A 540 -23.62 6.49 -22.37
N ALA A 541 -24.37 7.40 -21.76
CA ALA A 541 -25.00 7.21 -20.46
C ALA A 541 -25.94 6.00 -20.46
N ASN A 542 -26.78 5.83 -21.48
CA ASN A 542 -27.66 4.65 -21.56
C ASN A 542 -26.88 3.33 -21.70
N ALA A 543 -25.76 3.34 -22.41
CA ALA A 543 -24.92 2.15 -22.59
C ALA A 543 -24.24 1.67 -21.29
N THR A 544 -24.14 2.53 -20.26
CA THR A 544 -23.51 2.13 -18.99
C THR A 544 -24.36 1.14 -18.20
N TYR A 545 -25.67 1.05 -18.46
CA TYR A 545 -26.59 0.11 -17.80
C TYR A 545 -26.63 -1.29 -18.44
N LEU A 546 -25.83 -1.54 -19.48
CA LEU A 546 -25.79 -2.82 -20.21
C LEU A 546 -24.48 -3.61 -19.97
N ASN A 547 -23.79 -3.39 -18.85
CA ASN A 547 -22.50 -4.04 -18.55
C ASN A 547 -22.69 -5.21 -17.59
N ASN A 548 -22.34 -6.41 -18.03
CA ASN A 548 -22.52 -7.64 -17.23
C ASN A 548 -21.34 -7.93 -16.29
N ASP A 549 -20.25 -7.17 -16.36
CA ASP A 549 -19.07 -7.28 -15.50
C ASP A 549 -19.07 -6.28 -14.34
N ILE A 550 -20.22 -5.68 -14.05
CA ILE A 550 -20.42 -4.61 -13.07
C ILE A 550 -21.53 -5.01 -12.09
N ASP A 551 -21.25 -4.86 -10.81
CA ASP A 551 -22.24 -4.97 -9.74
C ASP A 551 -22.96 -3.62 -9.56
N TYR A 552 -24.26 -3.58 -9.86
CA TYR A 552 -25.04 -2.34 -9.73
C TYR A 552 -25.55 -2.15 -8.30
N LEU A 553 -25.28 -0.97 -7.76
CA LEU A 553 -25.84 -0.46 -6.51
C LEU A 553 -26.72 0.74 -6.83
N THR A 554 -27.76 0.96 -6.04
CA THR A 554 -28.56 2.18 -6.15
C THR A 554 -28.97 2.69 -4.78
N ILE A 555 -29.47 3.92 -4.72
CA ILE A 555 -29.96 4.53 -3.50
C ILE A 555 -31.47 4.44 -3.34
N SER A 556 -32.18 3.83 -4.32
CA SER A 556 -33.63 3.72 -4.24
C SER A 556 -34.28 2.55 -4.95
N SER A 557 -35.42 2.11 -4.43
CA SER A 557 -36.20 1.00 -5.01
C SER A 557 -36.73 1.33 -6.41
N TRP A 558 -37.06 2.60 -6.68
CA TRP A 558 -37.44 3.04 -8.03
C TRP A 558 -36.33 2.78 -9.04
N CYS A 559 -35.07 3.04 -8.66
CA CYS A 559 -33.93 2.77 -9.51
C CYS A 559 -33.67 1.28 -9.72
N GLU A 560 -33.85 0.49 -8.67
CA GLU A 560 -33.75 -0.97 -8.71
C GLU A 560 -34.75 -1.56 -9.71
N GLU A 561 -36.02 -1.14 -9.63
CA GLU A 561 -37.09 -1.58 -10.54
C GLU A 561 -36.77 -1.25 -12.00
N TRP A 562 -36.40 0.00 -12.34
CA TRP A 562 -36.18 0.33 -13.75
C TRP A 562 -34.87 -0.27 -14.30
N LEU A 563 -33.83 -0.45 -13.48
CA LEU A 563 -32.61 -1.15 -13.88
C LEU A 563 -32.93 -2.61 -14.25
N GLN A 564 -33.76 -3.26 -13.45
CA GLN A 564 -34.21 -4.63 -13.72
C GLN A 564 -35.14 -4.70 -14.94
N ASP A 565 -36.18 -3.87 -15.00
CA ASP A 565 -37.22 -3.95 -16.02
C ASP A 565 -36.73 -3.54 -17.41
N ARG A 566 -35.89 -2.49 -17.48
CA ARG A 566 -35.45 -1.91 -18.77
C ARG A 566 -34.12 -2.48 -19.25
N PHE A 567 -33.25 -2.88 -18.33
CA PHE A 567 -31.87 -3.26 -18.65
C PHE A 567 -31.52 -4.69 -18.19
N GLY A 568 -32.40 -5.37 -17.45
CA GLY A 568 -32.17 -6.73 -16.98
C GLY A 568 -31.09 -6.85 -15.90
N GLN A 569 -30.73 -5.74 -15.24
CA GLN A 569 -29.65 -5.71 -14.25
C GLN A 569 -30.17 -6.04 -12.85
N ASP A 570 -29.54 -7.00 -12.19
CA ASP A 570 -29.71 -7.23 -10.76
C ASP A 570 -29.02 -6.10 -10.01
N CYS A 571 -29.77 -5.41 -9.16
CA CYS A 571 -29.30 -4.23 -8.44
C CYS A 571 -29.73 -4.30 -6.98
N LYS A 572 -28.89 -3.79 -6.09
CA LYS A 572 -29.20 -3.71 -4.66
C LYS A 572 -29.37 -2.27 -4.23
N SER A 573 -30.50 -1.96 -3.58
CA SER A 573 -30.71 -0.68 -2.92
C SER A 573 -29.92 -0.56 -1.60
N VAL A 574 -28.97 0.37 -1.60
CA VAL A 574 -28.25 0.91 -0.45
C VAL A 574 -29.14 1.97 0.22
N PRO A 575 -29.50 1.80 1.50
CA PRO A 575 -30.41 2.71 2.15
C PRO A 575 -29.77 4.07 2.41
N ASN A 576 -30.52 5.14 2.15
CA ASN A 576 -30.17 6.49 2.59
C ASN A 576 -30.71 6.77 3.99
N GLY A 577 -29.96 7.61 4.72
CA GLY A 577 -30.30 8.06 6.06
C GLY A 577 -29.97 9.52 6.33
N LEU A 578 -30.24 9.91 7.57
CA LEU A 578 -30.02 11.25 8.13
C LEU A 578 -29.17 11.14 9.41
N ASP A 579 -28.41 12.18 9.74
CA ASP A 579 -27.81 12.31 11.07
C ASP A 579 -28.79 13.05 11.99
N LEU A 580 -29.51 12.32 12.83
CA LEU A 580 -30.56 12.92 13.67
C LEU A 580 -30.01 13.94 14.68
N ALA A 581 -28.74 13.84 15.06
CA ALA A 581 -28.14 14.81 15.98
C ALA A 581 -28.12 16.24 15.38
N ALA A 582 -28.10 16.35 14.04
CA ALA A 582 -28.19 17.63 13.35
C ALA A 582 -29.63 18.18 13.25
N PHE A 583 -30.65 17.38 13.57
CA PHE A 583 -32.07 17.71 13.43
C PHE A 583 -32.81 17.57 14.77
N PRO A 584 -32.50 18.40 15.79
CA PRO A 584 -33.24 18.39 17.04
C PRO A 584 -34.71 18.74 16.78
N HIS A 585 -35.64 18.00 17.41
CA HIS A 585 -37.06 18.20 17.18
C HIS A 585 -37.72 19.11 18.20
N SER A 586 -38.81 19.75 17.78
CA SER A 586 -39.71 20.52 18.63
C SER A 586 -41.17 20.26 18.27
N VAL A 587 -42.07 20.31 19.24
CA VAL A 587 -43.52 20.20 18.97
C VAL A 587 -43.99 21.52 18.36
N ARG A 588 -44.68 21.46 17.21
CA ARG A 588 -45.18 22.66 16.52
C ARG A 588 -46.40 23.25 17.22
N ASP A 589 -46.39 24.56 17.42
CA ASP A 589 -47.49 25.30 18.04
C ASP A 589 -48.47 25.86 17.01
N PHE A 590 -49.60 25.19 16.82
CA PHE A 590 -50.66 25.63 15.90
C PHE A 590 -51.56 26.75 16.47
N SER A 591 -51.34 27.19 17.71
CA SER A 591 -52.04 28.34 18.30
C SER A 591 -51.50 29.68 17.80
N LEU A 592 -50.32 29.68 17.17
CA LEU A 592 -49.73 30.87 16.57
C LEU A 592 -50.67 31.52 15.55
N PRO A 593 -50.66 32.86 15.41
CA PRO A 593 -51.54 33.57 14.47
C PRO A 593 -51.37 33.09 13.02
N LYS A 594 -50.12 32.83 12.61
CA LYS A 594 -49.78 32.32 11.28
C LYS A 594 -49.15 30.94 11.34
N ILE A 595 -49.65 30.04 10.49
CA ILE A 595 -49.05 28.73 10.23
C ILE A 595 -48.07 28.85 9.06
N ARG A 596 -46.82 28.48 9.30
CA ARG A 596 -45.75 28.57 8.29
C ARG A 596 -45.70 27.31 7.43
N ILE A 597 -45.79 27.49 6.11
CA ILE A 597 -45.65 26.43 5.12
C ILE A 597 -44.34 26.63 4.38
N LEU A 598 -43.48 25.62 4.39
CA LEU A 598 -42.24 25.57 3.64
C LEU A 598 -42.48 24.90 2.28
N ILE A 599 -42.03 25.55 1.22
CA ILE A 599 -41.89 24.99 -0.12
C ILE A 599 -40.39 24.92 -0.42
N GLU A 600 -39.91 23.78 -0.89
CA GLU A 600 -38.52 23.58 -1.30
C GLU A 600 -38.47 23.07 -2.74
N GLY A 601 -37.56 23.62 -3.54
CA GLY A 601 -37.23 23.12 -4.86
C GLY A 601 -36.80 24.21 -5.84
N ASP A 602 -36.09 23.82 -6.89
CA ASP A 602 -35.77 24.75 -7.97
C ASP A 602 -36.97 24.93 -8.91
N CYS A 603 -37.52 26.15 -8.99
CA CYS A 603 -38.64 26.47 -9.88
C CYS A 603 -38.33 26.41 -11.37
N GLY A 604 -37.04 26.31 -11.75
CA GLY A 604 -36.63 26.06 -13.13
C GLY A 604 -36.68 24.59 -13.55
N SER A 605 -36.84 23.68 -12.58
CA SER A 605 -36.82 22.23 -12.79
C SER A 605 -38.25 21.67 -12.84
N ASP A 606 -38.69 21.23 -14.01
CA ASP A 606 -40.07 20.74 -14.23
C ASP A 606 -40.45 19.57 -13.29
N TYR A 607 -39.50 18.67 -13.01
CA TYR A 607 -39.72 17.52 -12.13
C TYR A 607 -39.84 17.89 -10.64
N LYS A 608 -39.38 19.08 -10.22
CA LYS A 608 -39.61 19.58 -8.86
C LYS A 608 -41.04 20.08 -8.67
N ASN A 609 -41.73 20.44 -9.76
CA ASN A 609 -43.15 20.82 -9.82
C ASN A 609 -43.55 21.89 -8.79
N VAL A 610 -42.66 22.87 -8.56
CA VAL A 610 -42.82 23.96 -7.57
C VAL A 610 -44.03 24.84 -7.89
N ASP A 611 -44.38 24.99 -9.17
CA ASP A 611 -45.57 25.73 -9.61
C ASP A 611 -46.85 25.16 -9.00
N GLU A 612 -46.94 23.85 -8.82
CA GLU A 612 -48.11 23.25 -8.19
C GLU A 612 -48.22 23.64 -6.72
N ALA A 613 -47.10 23.62 -5.98
CA ALA A 613 -47.05 24.06 -4.59
C ALA A 613 -47.55 25.51 -4.45
N PHE A 614 -47.15 26.40 -5.37
CA PHE A 614 -47.64 27.77 -5.36
C PHE A 614 -49.13 27.88 -5.70
N ARG A 615 -49.65 27.09 -6.65
CA ARG A 615 -51.10 27.04 -6.92
C ARG A 615 -51.91 26.56 -5.72
N VAL A 616 -51.36 25.64 -4.91
CA VAL A 616 -51.98 25.19 -3.65
C VAL A 616 -52.03 26.33 -2.64
N VAL A 617 -50.93 27.01 -2.39
CA VAL A 617 -50.91 28.06 -1.34
C VAL A 617 -51.67 29.32 -1.75
N GLU A 618 -51.84 29.62 -3.04
CA GLU A 618 -52.75 30.69 -3.52
C GLU A 618 -54.21 30.45 -3.12
N ARG A 619 -54.60 29.18 -2.92
CA ARG A 619 -55.95 28.81 -2.46
C ARG A 619 -56.10 28.87 -0.93
N LEU A 620 -55.01 29.15 -0.21
CA LEU A 620 -54.99 29.29 1.25
C LEU A 620 -55.09 30.76 1.66
N ASP A 621 -55.78 30.99 2.77
CA ASP A 621 -55.95 32.32 3.38
C ASP A 621 -54.61 32.96 3.76
N SER A 622 -54.29 34.11 3.17
CA SER A 622 -53.06 34.87 3.41
C SER A 622 -52.95 35.46 4.81
N GLU A 623 -54.06 35.61 5.53
CA GLU A 623 -54.04 36.08 6.93
C GLU A 623 -53.63 34.95 7.88
N ARG A 624 -53.98 33.70 7.54
CA ARG A 624 -53.71 32.50 8.36
C ARG A 624 -52.39 31.81 8.05
N TYR A 625 -51.91 31.88 6.81
CA TYR A 625 -50.72 31.14 6.37
C TYR A 625 -49.58 32.06 5.94
N GLU A 626 -48.36 31.67 6.29
CA GLU A 626 -47.12 32.35 5.90
C GLU A 626 -46.29 31.40 5.03
N ILE A 627 -45.91 31.83 3.82
CA ILE A 627 -45.26 30.99 2.83
C ILE A 627 -43.76 31.26 2.81
N TRP A 628 -43.00 30.23 3.20
CA TRP A 628 -41.55 30.21 3.15
C TRP A 628 -41.12 29.43 1.92
N TYR A 629 -40.23 29.98 1.11
CA TYR A 629 -39.74 29.32 -0.10
C TYR A 629 -38.23 29.21 -0.08
N MET A 630 -37.73 27.97 -0.08
CA MET A 630 -36.31 27.65 -0.13
C MET A 630 -35.90 27.24 -1.56
N ASN A 631 -34.99 28.00 -2.18
CA ASN A 631 -34.44 27.68 -3.50
C ASN A 631 -32.92 27.82 -3.56
N TYR A 632 -32.24 26.71 -3.81
CA TYR A 632 -30.79 26.62 -3.95
C TYR A 632 -30.20 27.43 -5.13
N THR A 633 -30.99 27.71 -6.19
CA THR A 633 -30.56 28.53 -7.33
C THR A 633 -30.81 30.03 -7.12
N GLY A 634 -31.53 30.40 -6.05
CA GLY A 634 -31.90 31.78 -5.74
C GLY A 634 -32.95 32.39 -6.69
N LYS A 635 -33.55 31.59 -7.58
CA LYS A 635 -34.56 32.05 -8.55
C LYS A 635 -35.98 31.94 -7.99
N LYS A 636 -36.89 32.78 -8.49
CA LYS A 636 -38.33 32.71 -8.22
C LYS A 636 -39.13 33.17 -9.44
N LYS A 637 -40.38 32.71 -9.57
CA LYS A 637 -41.29 33.19 -10.60
C LYS A 637 -42.08 34.42 -10.08
N PRO A 638 -42.41 35.41 -10.95
CA PRO A 638 -43.05 36.65 -10.50
C PRO A 638 -44.41 36.48 -9.84
N TRP A 639 -45.14 35.40 -10.16
CA TRP A 639 -46.49 35.16 -9.66
C TRP A 639 -46.54 34.42 -8.32
N TYR A 640 -45.39 33.99 -7.78
CA TYR A 640 -45.34 33.28 -6.50
C TYR A 640 -45.62 34.23 -5.32
N ARG A 641 -46.67 33.99 -4.54
CA ARG A 641 -46.85 34.60 -3.21
C ARG A 641 -45.87 34.02 -2.20
N ILE A 642 -44.89 34.82 -1.81
CA ILE A 642 -43.81 34.43 -0.88
C ILE A 642 -43.73 35.48 0.23
N ASP A 643 -43.87 35.04 1.48
CA ASP A 643 -43.70 35.90 2.66
C ASP A 643 -42.24 35.92 3.11
N ASN A 644 -41.54 34.78 3.03
CA ASN A 644 -40.12 34.67 3.33
C ASN A 644 -39.38 33.88 2.23
N PHE A 645 -38.43 34.52 1.55
CA PHE A 645 -37.63 33.87 0.51
C PHE A 645 -36.26 33.51 1.05
N LEU A 646 -36.02 32.22 1.20
CA LEU A 646 -34.77 31.63 1.63
C LEU A 646 -34.03 31.21 0.36
N GLY A 647 -32.97 31.94 0.01
CA GLY A 647 -32.14 31.61 -1.14
C GLY A 647 -31.31 30.34 -0.90
N ARG A 648 -30.03 30.37 -1.27
CA ARG A 648 -29.11 29.29 -0.93
C ARG A 648 -28.80 29.34 0.57
N VAL A 649 -29.31 28.36 1.31
CA VAL A 649 -29.09 28.22 2.75
C VAL A 649 -27.87 27.31 2.99
N PRO A 650 -26.94 27.69 3.89
CA PRO A 650 -25.91 26.79 4.41
C PRO A 650 -26.50 25.53 5.06
N HIS A 651 -25.85 24.38 4.86
CA HIS A 651 -26.38 23.08 5.31
C HIS A 651 -26.61 22.99 6.83
N ASP A 652 -25.76 23.66 7.61
CA ASP A 652 -25.84 23.73 9.08
C ASP A 652 -27.06 24.53 9.59
N GLN A 653 -27.66 25.39 8.76
CA GLN A 653 -28.84 26.20 9.11
C GLN A 653 -30.15 25.59 8.61
N ILE A 654 -30.09 24.53 7.81
CA ILE A 654 -31.28 23.89 7.23
C ILE A 654 -32.22 23.37 8.33
N SER A 655 -31.66 22.77 9.37
CA SER A 655 -32.41 22.25 10.52
C SER A 655 -33.23 23.34 11.24
N ASP A 656 -32.67 24.53 11.42
CA ASP A 656 -33.34 25.66 12.07
C ASP A 656 -34.54 26.15 11.24
N ILE A 657 -34.45 26.11 9.91
CA ILE A 657 -35.56 26.48 9.02
C ILE A 657 -36.69 25.48 9.15
N TYR A 658 -36.39 24.17 9.08
CA TYR A 658 -37.40 23.14 9.26
C TYR A 658 -38.08 23.24 10.62
N ASN A 659 -37.33 23.52 11.69
CA ASN A 659 -37.88 23.75 13.03
C ASN A 659 -38.84 24.94 13.12
N GLN A 660 -38.60 26.00 12.34
CA GLN A 660 -39.45 27.20 12.33
C GLN A 660 -40.73 27.04 11.51
N CYS A 661 -40.77 26.10 10.56
CA CYS A 661 -41.91 25.83 9.71
C CYS A 661 -42.80 24.72 10.26
N HIS A 662 -44.12 24.83 10.08
CA HIS A 662 -45.08 23.85 10.60
C HIS A 662 -45.28 22.70 9.62
N ILE A 663 -45.42 23.03 8.34
CA ILE A 663 -45.76 22.08 7.28
C ILE A 663 -44.76 22.24 6.14
N LEU A 664 -44.23 21.14 5.62
CA LEU A 664 -43.56 21.07 4.32
C LEU A 664 -44.59 20.69 3.26
N LEU A 665 -44.70 21.48 2.21
CA LEU A 665 -45.45 21.14 1.00
C LEU A 665 -44.49 20.74 -0.11
N LYS A 666 -44.39 19.43 -0.37
CA LYS A 666 -43.43 18.84 -1.30
C LYS A 666 -44.13 18.26 -2.54
N THR A 667 -44.03 18.96 -3.66
CA THR A 667 -44.80 18.61 -4.88
C THR A 667 -44.00 17.91 -5.97
N SER A 668 -42.74 17.54 -5.69
CA SER A 668 -41.84 16.92 -6.66
C SER A 668 -42.36 15.57 -7.16
N ILE A 669 -42.32 15.37 -8.47
CA ILE A 669 -42.91 14.21 -9.16
C ILE A 669 -41.90 13.10 -9.43
N LEU A 670 -40.60 13.41 -9.33
CA LEU A 670 -39.51 12.46 -9.49
C LEU A 670 -38.35 12.84 -8.58
N GLU A 671 -38.00 11.94 -7.68
CA GLU A 671 -36.79 12.01 -6.84
C GLU A 671 -36.30 10.57 -6.62
N SER A 672 -34.98 10.37 -6.63
CA SER A 672 -34.42 9.06 -6.28
C SER A 672 -34.58 8.78 -4.80
N PHE A 673 -34.27 9.77 -3.95
CA PHE A 673 -34.57 9.75 -2.52
C PHE A 673 -34.93 11.18 -2.08
N SER A 674 -35.98 11.33 -1.28
CA SER A 674 -36.51 12.64 -0.89
C SER A 674 -36.07 13.02 0.51
N TYR A 675 -35.00 13.81 0.64
CA TYR A 675 -34.50 14.29 1.94
C TYR A 675 -35.46 15.26 2.66
N PRO A 676 -36.07 16.27 1.99
CA PRO A 676 -36.84 17.30 2.68
C PRO A 676 -38.00 16.78 3.57
N PRO A 677 -38.82 15.81 3.12
CA PRO A 677 -39.81 15.18 3.99
C PRO A 677 -39.20 14.54 5.23
N LEU A 678 -38.08 13.84 5.08
CA LEU A 678 -37.39 13.16 6.19
C LEU A 678 -36.82 14.17 7.19
N GLU A 679 -36.20 15.26 6.70
CA GLU A 679 -35.68 16.36 7.50
C GLU A 679 -36.80 17.11 8.26
N MET A 680 -37.94 17.37 7.58
CA MET A 680 -39.11 17.99 8.21
C MET A 680 -39.67 17.09 9.34
N MET A 681 -39.81 15.80 9.08
CA MET A 681 -40.24 14.84 10.11
C MET A 681 -39.24 14.74 11.26
N ALA A 682 -37.94 14.73 10.98
CA ALA A 682 -36.89 14.65 11.98
C ALA A 682 -36.92 15.84 12.96
N THR A 683 -37.29 17.03 12.48
CA THR A 683 -37.47 18.21 13.35
C THR A 683 -38.84 18.28 14.03
N GLY A 684 -39.76 17.34 13.78
CA GLY A 684 -41.10 17.31 14.37
C GLY A 684 -42.18 18.11 13.62
N GLY A 685 -41.92 18.50 12.38
CA GLY A 685 -42.90 19.14 11.50
C GLY A 685 -43.73 18.14 10.68
N PHE A 686 -44.70 18.66 9.93
CA PHE A 686 -45.65 17.85 9.17
C PHE A 686 -45.36 17.90 7.67
N VAL A 687 -45.69 16.84 6.94
CA VAL A 687 -45.45 16.74 5.50
C VAL A 687 -46.77 16.56 4.75
N VAL A 688 -46.97 17.38 3.73
CA VAL A 688 -47.94 17.17 2.65
C VAL A 688 -47.16 16.98 1.36
N ALA A 689 -47.32 15.85 0.68
CA ALA A 689 -46.50 15.53 -0.48
C ALA A 689 -47.27 14.85 -1.62
N VAL A 690 -46.74 15.02 -2.85
CA VAL A 690 -47.12 14.21 -4.00
C VAL A 690 -46.32 12.90 -3.96
N PRO A 691 -46.94 11.71 -4.09
CA PRO A 691 -46.22 10.44 -4.09
C PRO A 691 -45.33 10.32 -5.34
N ASN A 692 -44.08 9.90 -5.13
CA ASN A 692 -43.12 9.59 -6.18
C ASN A 692 -42.25 8.39 -5.77
N GLY A 693 -41.46 7.85 -6.70
CA GLY A 693 -40.66 6.64 -6.46
C GLY A 693 -39.73 6.73 -5.24
N GLY A 694 -39.08 7.87 -5.01
CA GLY A 694 -38.13 8.04 -3.91
C GLY A 694 -38.77 8.33 -2.55
N ASN A 695 -39.85 9.12 -2.50
CA ASN A 695 -40.52 9.40 -1.23
C ASN A 695 -41.42 8.24 -0.77
N ALA A 696 -41.90 7.41 -1.70
CA ALA A 696 -42.68 6.21 -1.41
C ALA A 696 -41.90 5.17 -0.57
N GLU A 697 -40.57 5.27 -0.49
CA GLU A 697 -39.78 4.38 0.36
C GLU A 697 -40.18 4.45 1.84
N PHE A 698 -40.48 5.65 2.33
CA PHE A 698 -40.69 5.89 3.75
C PHE A 698 -41.96 6.69 4.06
N LEU A 699 -42.56 7.40 3.08
CA LEU A 699 -43.83 8.09 3.29
C LEU A 699 -45.02 7.12 3.29
N ARG A 700 -45.86 7.24 4.30
CA ARG A 700 -47.07 6.43 4.51
C ARG A 700 -48.22 7.38 4.87
N ASP A 701 -49.19 7.50 3.96
CA ASP A 701 -50.35 8.39 4.13
C ASP A 701 -51.11 8.09 5.43
N GLY A 702 -51.47 9.14 6.15
CA GLY A 702 -52.18 9.08 7.43
C GLY A 702 -51.34 8.56 8.61
N LEU A 703 -50.13 8.04 8.38
CA LEU A 703 -49.24 7.53 9.42
C LEU A 703 -48.13 8.53 9.78
N ASN A 704 -47.41 9.04 8.77
CA ASN A 704 -46.29 9.98 8.98
C ASN A 704 -46.34 11.23 8.07
N CYS A 705 -47.24 11.23 7.08
CA CYS A 705 -47.50 12.36 6.20
C CYS A 705 -48.96 12.32 5.70
N LEU A 706 -49.36 13.35 4.96
CA LEU A 706 -50.54 13.27 4.08
C LEU A 706 -50.11 13.33 2.62
N LEU A 707 -50.64 12.41 1.82
CA LEU A 707 -50.39 12.33 0.38
C LEU A 707 -51.60 12.81 -0.42
N TYR A 708 -51.34 13.43 -1.56
CA TYR A 708 -52.40 13.83 -2.50
C TYR A 708 -51.96 13.58 -3.95
N ASP A 709 -52.93 13.41 -4.84
CA ASP A 709 -52.67 13.15 -6.25
C ASP A 709 -52.23 14.41 -7.00
N ARG A 710 -51.21 14.26 -7.85
CA ARG A 710 -50.67 15.36 -8.65
C ARG A 710 -51.77 16.10 -9.41
N GLY A 711 -51.82 17.42 -9.25
CA GLY A 711 -52.79 18.29 -9.92
C GLY A 711 -54.12 18.42 -9.17
N ASP A 712 -54.37 17.63 -8.13
CA ASP A 712 -55.52 17.81 -7.24
C ASP A 712 -55.23 18.85 -6.15
N ILE A 713 -55.34 20.11 -6.55
CA ILE A 713 -55.10 21.27 -5.68
C ILE A 713 -56.07 21.30 -4.49
N ASP A 714 -57.34 20.89 -4.69
CA ASP A 714 -58.35 20.91 -3.64
C ASP A 714 -58.04 19.83 -2.58
N ALA A 715 -57.56 18.65 -2.98
CA ALA A 715 -57.08 17.63 -2.05
C ALA A 715 -55.85 18.09 -1.26
N ALA A 716 -54.89 18.77 -1.88
CA ALA A 716 -53.72 19.33 -1.20
C ALA A 716 -54.13 20.36 -0.12
N VAL A 717 -55.04 21.27 -0.46
CA VAL A 717 -55.60 22.26 0.50
C VAL A 717 -56.35 21.54 1.63
N SER A 718 -57.12 20.51 1.32
CA SER A 718 -57.82 19.69 2.31
C SER A 718 -56.83 19.02 3.27
N CYS A 719 -55.71 18.47 2.78
CA CYS A 719 -54.67 17.88 3.61
C CYS A 719 -54.07 18.89 4.59
N ILE A 720 -53.72 20.09 4.12
CA ILE A 720 -53.19 21.18 4.96
C ILE A 720 -54.20 21.56 6.04
N ASN A 721 -55.47 21.76 5.67
CA ASN A 721 -56.52 22.09 6.62
C ASN A 721 -56.78 20.95 7.64
N ARG A 722 -56.67 19.69 7.24
CA ARG A 722 -56.78 18.55 8.16
C ARG A 722 -55.66 18.58 9.20
N ILE A 723 -54.41 18.81 8.80
CA ILE A 723 -53.28 18.96 9.75
C ILE A 723 -53.54 20.11 10.74
N VAL A 724 -54.09 21.24 10.27
CA VAL A 724 -54.34 22.41 11.12
C VAL A 724 -55.51 22.22 12.09
N ASN A 725 -56.55 21.47 11.72
CA ASN A 725 -57.78 21.37 12.51
C ASN A 725 -57.90 20.08 13.35
N ASP A 726 -57.23 18.99 12.96
CA ASP A 726 -57.34 17.70 13.63
C ASP A 726 -56.13 17.43 14.55
N HIS A 727 -56.34 17.61 15.85
CA HIS A 727 -55.31 17.34 16.86
C HIS A 727 -54.94 15.85 16.96
N GLY A 728 -55.90 14.94 16.78
CA GLY A 728 -55.65 13.51 16.84
C GLY A 728 -54.75 13.06 15.70
N LEU A 729 -55.06 13.53 14.49
CA LEU A 729 -54.22 13.32 13.31
C LEU A 729 -52.81 13.89 13.50
N ARG A 730 -52.67 15.13 14.02
CA ARG A 730 -51.34 15.70 14.30
C ARG A 730 -50.51 14.82 15.21
N LYS A 731 -51.09 14.29 16.29
CA LYS A 731 -50.35 13.38 17.19
C LYS A 731 -49.86 12.15 16.44
N THR A 732 -50.73 11.51 15.64
CA THR A 732 -50.36 10.34 14.83
C THR A 732 -49.22 10.65 13.87
N LEU A 733 -49.34 11.73 13.09
CA LEU A 733 -48.34 12.13 12.10
C LEU A 733 -47.00 12.52 12.75
N TYR A 734 -47.04 13.18 13.90
CA TYR A 734 -45.85 13.55 14.66
C TYR A 734 -45.10 12.31 15.18
N ASP A 735 -45.80 11.42 15.88
CA ASP A 735 -45.21 10.19 16.43
C ASP A 735 -44.69 9.29 15.29
N GLY A 736 -45.45 9.17 14.19
CA GLY A 736 -45.06 8.41 13.01
C GLY A 736 -43.89 9.02 12.25
N GLY A 737 -43.83 10.35 12.14
CA GLY A 737 -42.73 11.09 11.52
C GLY A 737 -41.43 10.93 12.27
N LEU A 738 -41.43 11.13 13.60
CA LEU A 738 -40.25 10.92 14.44
C LEU A 738 -39.76 9.49 14.37
N LYS A 739 -40.66 8.50 14.45
CA LYS A 739 -40.30 7.08 14.32
C LYS A 739 -39.65 6.79 12.95
N THR A 740 -40.21 7.35 11.88
CA THR A 740 -39.68 7.18 10.51
C THR A 740 -38.27 7.77 10.40
N ALA A 741 -38.04 8.96 10.97
CA ALA A 741 -36.73 9.58 11.03
C ALA A 741 -35.75 8.73 11.86
N GLU A 742 -36.19 8.20 13.00
CA GLU A 742 -35.42 7.32 13.87
C GLU A 742 -34.97 6.03 13.20
N GLU A 743 -35.83 5.41 12.38
CA GLU A 743 -35.51 4.20 11.62
C GLU A 743 -34.52 4.45 10.47
N ARG A 744 -34.37 5.72 10.06
CA ARG A 744 -33.48 6.16 8.99
C ARG A 744 -32.24 6.89 9.50
N ASP A 745 -31.96 6.85 10.80
CA ASP A 745 -30.70 7.35 11.33
C ASP A 745 -29.52 6.56 10.77
N TRP A 746 -28.44 7.25 10.37
CA TRP A 746 -27.26 6.60 9.82
C TRP A 746 -26.71 5.49 10.73
N SER A 747 -26.76 5.65 12.06
CA SER A 747 -26.27 4.64 13.01
C SER A 747 -26.99 3.29 12.89
N LYS A 748 -28.23 3.26 12.40
CA LYS A 748 -29.01 2.03 12.16
C LYS A 748 -28.77 1.41 10.78
N LEU A 749 -28.15 2.16 9.87
CA LEU A 749 -27.96 1.76 8.47
C LEU A 749 -26.52 1.35 8.15
N THR A 750 -25.54 1.77 8.97
CA THR A 750 -24.10 1.51 8.80
C THR A 750 -23.79 0.07 8.39
N ASP A 751 -24.26 -0.93 9.17
CA ASP A 751 -23.97 -2.34 8.89
C ASP A 751 -24.52 -2.81 7.54
N ARG A 752 -25.67 -2.28 7.12
CA ARG A 752 -26.27 -2.61 5.82
C ARG A 752 -25.49 -1.97 4.68
N VAL A 753 -24.99 -0.75 4.87
CA VAL A 753 -24.12 -0.07 3.88
C VAL A 753 -22.84 -0.88 3.70
N VAL A 754 -22.13 -1.23 4.78
CA VAL A 754 -20.88 -2.00 4.72
C VAL A 754 -21.07 -3.30 3.94
N ARG A 755 -22.08 -4.11 4.29
CA ARG A 755 -22.37 -5.39 3.62
C ARG A 755 -22.67 -5.30 2.11
N LEU A 756 -23.13 -4.14 1.62
CA LEU A 756 -23.43 -3.95 0.20
C LEU A 756 -22.19 -3.58 -0.61
N TYR A 757 -21.18 -3.02 0.05
CA TYR A 757 -19.89 -2.69 -0.55
C TYR A 757 -18.87 -3.82 -0.45
N ASP A 758 -18.99 -4.70 0.56
CA ASP A 758 -18.35 -6.02 0.56
C ASP A 758 -18.75 -6.85 -0.68
#